data_AF-A0A1Y5D514-F1
#
_entry.id   AF-A0A1Y5D514-F1
#
_cell.length_a   1.000
_cell.length_b   1.000
_cell.length_c   1.000
_cell.angle_alpha   90.00
_cell.angle_beta   90.00
_cell.angle_gamma   90.00
#
_symmetry.space_group_name_H-M   'P 1'
#
loop_
_entity.id
_entity.type
_entity.pdbx_description
1 polymer ?
#
loop_
_entity_poly.entity_id
_entity_poly.type
_entity_poly.pdbx_seq_one_letter_code
_entity_poly.pdbx_strand_id
1 'polypeptide(L)'
;MAKGPQLVNDIHSYKVLPHRYASNLNDALKIISKGKEYSYKTKRARLLSEFIEFCFNEDLVIKNGTDVALCFSAWQEEHFSGSKEINAETLISYSRVLWSTLSKLCHISVLGLPETNSIPPPRRLSTIVYSDTDTSKTKILGGFDLTKSQSDQSLTLTLEEDVDTFIKNLINKMRKHRDVIYKISKKYLADATNRYEFAQNVTKEISSEYFKDNLKLQHPKQKAIDSGQYLSLFSKYLRDGECGYSNLIAYINHCHHGLITRHFPGGNNHLYRFTNNQYELREHFGLSSLSAVAASNIIIVESGINVDSLRKLSLTAQGTMTNFFEPKTNGFEISYRKSRARAHKSRNLKHLNADDSYIESAFDYLALATSHHRTMIKGKLASRLFIHDSAQKTGLPIVMSDFPLKHGFKRLLVAARDLLTKDPDWCADVTIQCIDEVLAHNPHAKALRATESIIRWFDSGGNPAVAAKYLGNTETVAIKNYLPKELQLAVYNQRIRRFQNVLIASATNRKDYQIKALDLKDEKELKEYLLKLDKRVPHWRTVVKELSKDSSTRMNRSKKVTLNICPENVAVMKACYVKQTERDIKNIKIEDCIKDLSHVYLGLITYLKKNPDRRLNRTILKGEKLYDSNTNNYLQVQIIKQED
;
A
#
# COMPACT_ATOMS: atom_id res chain seq x y z
N MET A 1 -10.90 28.05 4.35
CA MET A 1 -12.31 27.60 4.28
C MET A 1 -12.32 26.18 3.72
N ALA A 2 -12.78 25.18 4.49
CA ALA A 2 -13.06 23.88 3.91
C ALA A 2 -14.33 24.04 3.07
N LYS A 3 -14.25 23.88 1.74
CA LYS A 3 -15.45 23.78 0.90
C LYS A 3 -16.34 22.70 1.54
N GLY A 4 -17.61 23.02 1.77
CA GLY A 4 -18.60 22.04 2.21
C GLY A 4 -18.62 20.82 1.27
N PRO A 5 -19.28 19.71 1.65
CA PRO A 5 -19.45 18.59 0.71
C PRO A 5 -20.00 19.14 -0.61
N GLN A 6 -19.30 18.83 -1.71
CA GLN A 6 -19.71 19.21 -3.07
C GLN A 6 -21.18 18.85 -3.22
N LEU A 7 -22.01 19.83 -3.59
CA LEU A 7 -23.41 19.59 -3.93
C LEU A 7 -23.48 19.31 -5.43
N VAL A 8 -24.49 18.54 -5.85
CA VAL A 8 -24.80 18.38 -7.26
C VAL A 8 -25.29 19.72 -7.79
N ASN A 9 -24.88 20.09 -9.01
CA ASN A 9 -25.29 21.36 -9.61
C ASN A 9 -26.82 21.39 -9.82
N ASP A 10 -27.49 22.31 -9.13
CA ASP A 10 -28.95 22.43 -9.19
C ASP A 10 -29.41 22.81 -10.60
N ILE A 11 -28.69 23.68 -11.32
CA ILE A 11 -29.06 24.12 -12.68
C ILE A 11 -29.10 22.93 -13.65
N HIS A 12 -28.07 22.07 -13.62
CA HIS A 12 -28.04 20.86 -14.45
C HIS A 12 -29.15 19.90 -14.03
N SER A 13 -29.39 19.78 -12.72
CA SER A 13 -30.43 18.90 -12.18
C SER A 13 -31.83 19.30 -12.65
N TYR A 14 -32.18 20.59 -12.65
CA TYR A 14 -33.50 21.08 -13.10
C TYR A 14 -33.72 20.94 -14.61
N LYS A 15 -32.65 20.84 -15.41
CA LYS A 15 -32.76 20.57 -16.85
C LYS A 15 -32.88 19.08 -17.19
N VAL A 16 -32.17 18.24 -16.43
CA VAL A 16 -32.13 16.78 -16.65
C VAL A 16 -33.30 16.05 -15.99
N LEU A 17 -33.80 16.54 -14.86
CA LEU A 17 -34.79 15.86 -14.03
C LEU A 17 -36.10 16.68 -13.89
N PRO A 18 -37.26 16.01 -13.72
CA PRO A 18 -38.50 16.67 -13.30
C PRO A 18 -38.31 17.42 -11.99
N HIS A 19 -39.01 18.55 -11.84
CA HIS A 19 -38.92 19.46 -10.70
C HIS A 19 -38.96 18.72 -9.34
N ARG A 20 -39.86 17.75 -9.19
CA ARG A 20 -40.04 16.95 -7.97
C ARG A 20 -38.74 16.23 -7.53
N TYR A 21 -37.92 15.78 -8.47
CA TYR A 21 -36.66 15.09 -8.16
C TYR A 21 -35.50 16.06 -8.08
N ALA A 22 -35.46 17.05 -8.99
CA ALA A 22 -34.42 18.08 -9.00
C ALA A 22 -34.34 18.85 -7.67
N SER A 23 -35.49 19.28 -7.11
CA SER A 23 -35.55 20.02 -5.85
C SER A 23 -35.08 19.19 -4.64
N ASN A 24 -35.17 17.86 -4.72
CA ASN A 24 -34.94 16.95 -3.60
C ASN A 24 -33.61 16.18 -3.71
N LEU A 25 -32.91 16.25 -4.84
CA LEU A 25 -31.74 15.41 -5.13
C LEU A 25 -30.62 15.58 -4.10
N ASN A 26 -30.28 16.83 -3.76
CA ASN A 26 -29.22 17.15 -2.81
C ASN A 26 -29.58 16.72 -1.38
N ASP A 27 -30.84 16.80 -0.98
CA ASP A 27 -31.31 16.35 0.34
C ASP A 27 -31.41 14.82 0.42
N ALA A 28 -31.90 14.18 -0.63
CA ALA A 28 -31.87 12.72 -0.79
C ALA A 28 -30.43 12.18 -0.70
N LEU A 29 -29.46 12.87 -1.31
CA LEU A 29 -28.04 12.52 -1.22
C LEU A 29 -27.49 12.62 0.21
N LYS A 30 -27.92 13.63 0.98
CA LYS A 30 -27.56 13.77 2.41
C LYS A 30 -28.15 12.62 3.24
N ILE A 31 -29.39 12.22 2.97
CA ILE A 31 -30.08 11.12 3.66
C ILE A 31 -29.31 9.81 3.46
N ILE A 32 -29.02 9.42 2.22
CA ILE A 32 -28.32 8.14 1.94
C ILE A 32 -26.86 8.11 2.41
N SER A 33 -26.31 9.28 2.72
CA SER A 33 -24.92 9.45 3.18
C SER A 33 -24.83 9.79 4.68
N LYS A 34 -25.94 9.74 5.42
CA LYS A 34 -25.99 10.00 6.86
C LYS A 34 -25.11 9.00 7.62
N GLY A 35 -24.34 9.50 8.60
CA GLY A 35 -23.42 8.69 9.41
C GLY A 35 -22.18 8.14 8.69
N LYS A 36 -21.89 8.59 7.45
CA LYS A 36 -20.68 8.16 6.70
C LYS A 36 -19.53 9.17 6.80
N GLU A 37 -18.31 8.69 6.57
CA GLU A 37 -17.07 9.50 6.57
C GLU A 37 -17.11 10.61 5.50
N TYR A 38 -16.40 11.70 5.71
CA TYR A 38 -16.36 12.86 4.79
C TYR A 38 -15.96 12.45 3.36
N SER A 39 -14.89 11.65 3.22
CA SER A 39 -14.40 11.14 1.93
C SER A 39 -15.46 10.34 1.16
N TYR A 40 -16.31 9.60 1.87
CA TYR A 40 -17.41 8.84 1.29
C TYR A 40 -18.49 9.76 0.72
N LYS A 41 -18.86 10.80 1.47
CA LYS A 41 -19.84 11.82 1.05
C LYS A 41 -19.36 12.55 -0.20
N THR A 42 -18.13 13.08 -0.16
CA THR A 42 -17.54 13.84 -1.26
C THR A 42 -17.44 12.98 -2.53
N LYS A 43 -16.99 11.72 -2.42
CA LYS A 43 -16.85 10.84 -3.59
C LYS A 43 -18.20 10.54 -4.26
N ARG A 44 -19.27 10.31 -3.48
CA ARG A 44 -20.61 10.08 -4.04
C ARG A 44 -21.17 11.32 -4.72
N ALA A 45 -21.05 12.48 -4.06
CA ALA A 45 -21.56 13.71 -4.60
C ALA A 45 -20.84 14.12 -5.89
N ARG A 46 -19.51 13.96 -5.92
CA ARG A 46 -18.70 14.22 -7.12
C ARG A 46 -19.14 13.33 -8.29
N LEU A 47 -19.23 12.01 -8.09
CA LEU A 47 -19.64 11.07 -9.14
C LEU A 47 -21.08 11.28 -9.61
N LEU A 48 -22.00 11.64 -8.70
CA LEU A 48 -23.37 11.97 -9.08
C LEU A 48 -23.44 13.30 -9.84
N SER A 49 -22.62 14.28 -9.47
CA SER A 49 -22.50 15.53 -10.24
C SER A 49 -21.94 15.28 -11.63
N GLU A 50 -20.87 14.49 -11.75
CA GLU A 50 -20.31 14.05 -13.05
C GLU A 50 -21.38 13.34 -13.90
N PHE A 51 -22.23 12.52 -13.30
CA PHE A 51 -23.33 11.84 -14.00
C PHE A 51 -24.42 12.80 -14.49
N ILE A 52 -24.87 13.74 -13.65
CA ILE A 52 -25.89 14.73 -14.05
C ILE A 52 -25.34 15.71 -15.08
N GLU A 53 -24.07 16.07 -14.98
CA GLU A 53 -23.37 16.89 -15.97
C GLU A 53 -23.23 16.17 -17.32
N PHE A 54 -22.91 14.88 -17.32
CA PHE A 54 -22.96 14.04 -18.52
C PHE A 54 -24.35 14.06 -19.16
N CYS A 55 -25.42 13.79 -18.38
CA CYS A 55 -26.77 13.82 -18.93
C CYS A 55 -27.14 15.20 -19.47
N PHE A 56 -26.66 16.27 -18.84
CA PHE A 56 -26.89 17.63 -19.30
C PHE A 56 -26.16 17.93 -20.62
N ASN A 57 -24.90 17.54 -20.75
CA ASN A 57 -24.08 17.80 -21.94
C ASN A 57 -24.55 16.98 -23.16
N GLU A 58 -25.05 15.77 -22.93
CA GLU A 58 -25.59 14.88 -23.97
C GLU A 58 -27.10 15.08 -24.21
N ASP A 59 -27.70 16.15 -23.66
CA ASP A 59 -29.12 16.48 -23.78
C ASP A 59 -30.08 15.32 -23.38
N LEU A 60 -29.67 14.50 -22.41
CA LEU A 60 -30.43 13.37 -21.89
C LEU A 60 -31.39 13.80 -20.76
N VAL A 61 -32.69 13.59 -20.95
CA VAL A 61 -33.72 13.91 -19.96
C VAL A 61 -34.23 12.63 -19.29
N ILE A 62 -34.22 12.61 -17.96
CA ILE A 62 -34.62 11.46 -17.13
C ILE A 62 -36.04 11.69 -16.60
N LYS A 63 -37.05 11.07 -17.21
CA LYS A 63 -38.46 11.21 -16.80
C LYS A 63 -38.93 10.07 -15.91
N ASN A 64 -38.44 8.87 -16.16
CA ASN A 64 -38.82 7.64 -15.47
C ASN A 64 -37.59 6.83 -15.00
N GLY A 65 -37.84 5.73 -14.29
CA GLY A 65 -36.77 4.89 -13.75
C GLY A 65 -35.99 4.11 -14.82
N THR A 66 -36.59 3.85 -15.99
CA THR A 66 -35.87 3.23 -17.13
C THR A 66 -34.87 4.21 -17.75
N ASP A 67 -35.17 5.50 -17.78
CA ASP A 67 -34.26 6.52 -18.29
C ASP A 67 -33.00 6.62 -17.42
N VAL A 68 -33.13 6.45 -16.09
CA VAL A 68 -31.97 6.37 -15.18
C VAL A 68 -31.05 5.21 -15.55
N ALA A 69 -31.62 4.05 -15.87
CA ALA A 69 -30.87 2.85 -16.24
C ALA A 69 -30.17 3.00 -17.59
N LEU A 70 -30.82 3.64 -18.57
CA LEU A 70 -30.26 3.94 -19.89
C LEU A 70 -29.13 4.97 -19.79
N CYS A 71 -29.37 6.09 -19.11
CA CYS A 71 -28.36 7.13 -18.89
C CYS A 71 -27.15 6.57 -18.15
N PHE A 72 -27.36 5.71 -17.15
CA PHE A 72 -26.24 5.06 -16.46
C PHE A 72 -25.46 4.09 -17.36
N SER A 73 -26.11 3.45 -18.33
CA SER A 73 -25.43 2.60 -19.31
C SER A 73 -24.57 3.41 -20.28
N ALA A 74 -25.10 4.53 -20.79
CA ALA A 74 -24.39 5.45 -21.67
C ALA A 74 -23.22 6.12 -20.94
N TRP A 75 -23.44 6.60 -19.71
CA TRP A 75 -22.37 7.15 -18.86
C TRP A 75 -21.23 6.15 -18.65
N GLN A 76 -21.54 4.86 -18.46
CA GLN A 76 -20.49 3.85 -18.32
C GLN A 76 -19.67 3.67 -19.60
N GLU A 77 -20.28 3.78 -20.77
CA GLU A 77 -19.55 3.70 -22.05
C GLU A 77 -18.59 4.86 -22.23
N GLU A 78 -19.04 6.09 -21.98
CA GLU A 78 -18.17 7.27 -22.04
C GLU A 78 -17.10 7.22 -20.95
N HIS A 79 -17.49 6.91 -19.71
CA HIS A 79 -16.56 6.86 -18.59
C HIS A 79 -15.43 5.84 -18.80
N PHE A 80 -15.71 4.73 -19.47
CA PHE A 80 -14.69 3.73 -19.79
C PHE A 80 -13.90 4.04 -21.07
N SER A 81 -14.50 4.66 -22.08
CA SER A 81 -13.82 4.99 -23.34
C SER A 81 -12.96 6.27 -23.26
N GLY A 82 -13.40 7.29 -22.52
CA GLY A 82 -12.71 8.57 -22.36
C GLY A 82 -11.60 8.61 -21.30
N SER A 83 -11.52 7.61 -20.42
CA SER A 83 -10.62 7.64 -19.24
C SER A 83 -9.34 6.81 -19.39
N LYS A 84 -8.59 6.99 -20.49
CA LYS A 84 -7.38 6.19 -20.77
C LYS A 84 -6.28 6.30 -19.70
N GLU A 85 -6.23 7.40 -18.95
CA GLU A 85 -5.21 7.63 -17.90
C GLU A 85 -5.59 7.08 -16.51
N ILE A 86 -6.82 6.57 -16.33
CA ILE A 86 -7.32 6.15 -15.01
C ILE A 86 -7.24 4.61 -14.89
N ASN A 87 -6.61 4.12 -13.82
CA ASN A 87 -6.53 2.69 -13.51
C ASN A 87 -7.92 2.02 -13.52
N ALA A 88 -8.06 0.91 -14.24
CA ALA A 88 -9.30 0.11 -14.34
C ALA A 88 -9.97 -0.24 -13.00
N GLU A 89 -9.21 -0.53 -11.94
CA GLU A 89 -9.81 -0.79 -10.62
C GLU A 89 -10.52 0.44 -10.05
N THR A 90 -9.98 1.63 -10.36
CA THR A 90 -10.56 2.91 -9.96
C THR A 90 -11.81 3.22 -10.78
N LEU A 91 -11.77 3.00 -12.10
CA LEU A 91 -12.94 3.12 -12.98
C LEU A 91 -14.08 2.18 -12.54
N ILE A 92 -13.77 0.90 -12.30
CA ILE A 92 -14.73 -0.07 -11.75
C ILE A 92 -15.25 0.39 -10.38
N SER A 93 -14.37 0.94 -9.53
CA SER A 93 -14.80 1.47 -8.23
C SER A 93 -15.71 2.68 -8.38
N TYR A 94 -15.50 3.55 -9.35
CA TYR A 94 -16.32 4.74 -9.57
C TYR A 94 -17.70 4.34 -10.10
N SER A 95 -17.74 3.52 -11.15
CA SER A 95 -18.99 2.93 -11.65
C SER A 95 -19.78 2.21 -10.56
N ARG A 96 -19.14 1.40 -9.70
CA ARG A 96 -19.80 0.77 -8.54
C ARG A 96 -20.37 1.75 -7.53
N VAL A 97 -19.65 2.84 -7.25
CA VAL A 97 -20.10 3.85 -6.30
C VAL A 97 -21.28 4.62 -6.87
N LEU A 98 -21.25 5.00 -8.15
CA LEU A 98 -22.35 5.66 -8.82
C LEU A 98 -23.57 4.73 -8.91
N TRP A 99 -23.41 3.49 -9.37
CA TRP A 99 -24.48 2.48 -9.37
C TRP A 99 -25.15 2.36 -8.00
N SER A 100 -24.38 2.16 -6.93
CA SER A 100 -24.90 2.09 -5.56
C SER A 100 -25.50 3.40 -5.05
N THR A 101 -25.23 4.54 -5.70
CA THR A 101 -25.84 5.83 -5.39
C THR A 101 -27.18 5.95 -6.10
N LEU A 102 -27.22 5.70 -7.42
CA LEU A 102 -28.44 5.70 -8.21
C LEU A 102 -29.47 4.70 -7.67
N SER A 103 -29.06 3.46 -7.38
CA SER A 103 -29.99 2.43 -6.85
C SER A 103 -30.63 2.83 -5.51
N LYS A 104 -29.94 3.64 -4.70
CA LYS A 104 -30.50 4.14 -3.43
C LYS A 104 -31.40 5.36 -3.64
N LEU A 105 -31.09 6.21 -4.60
CA LEU A 105 -31.89 7.40 -4.91
C LEU A 105 -33.21 7.03 -5.61
N CYS A 106 -33.21 5.96 -6.40
CA CYS A 106 -34.41 5.38 -7.02
C CYS A 106 -35.27 4.57 -6.04
N HIS A 107 -34.88 4.45 -4.76
CA HIS A 107 -35.70 3.75 -3.77
C HIS A 107 -36.88 4.62 -3.34
N ILE A 108 -38.08 4.02 -3.25
CA ILE A 108 -39.34 4.73 -2.97
C ILE A 108 -39.31 5.58 -1.70
N SER A 109 -38.55 5.18 -0.67
CA SER A 109 -38.42 5.92 0.59
C SER A 109 -37.46 7.11 0.57
N VAL A 110 -36.67 7.28 -0.50
CA VAL A 110 -35.65 8.33 -0.62
C VAL A 110 -36.11 9.44 -1.56
N LEU A 111 -36.93 9.12 -2.58
CA LEU A 111 -37.50 10.07 -3.55
C LEU A 111 -36.47 11.00 -4.20
N GLY A 112 -35.24 10.51 -4.42
CA GLY A 112 -34.16 11.31 -5.03
C GLY A 112 -34.13 11.23 -6.56
N LEU A 113 -34.59 10.13 -7.14
CA LEU A 113 -34.70 9.88 -8.58
C LEU A 113 -35.98 9.08 -8.87
N PRO A 114 -36.44 9.02 -10.13
CA PRO A 114 -37.54 8.15 -10.52
C PRO A 114 -37.31 6.69 -10.09
N GLU A 115 -38.39 6.03 -9.64
CA GLU A 115 -38.32 4.71 -9.04
C GLU A 115 -37.94 3.62 -10.07
N THR A 116 -36.98 2.77 -9.71
CA THR A 116 -36.59 1.60 -10.51
C THR A 116 -35.82 0.58 -9.68
N ASN A 117 -36.09 -0.70 -9.94
CA ASN A 117 -35.34 -1.82 -9.38
C ASN A 117 -34.30 -2.39 -10.38
N SER A 118 -34.21 -1.79 -11.58
CA SER A 118 -33.57 -2.40 -12.75
C SER A 118 -32.36 -1.61 -13.26
N ILE A 119 -31.56 -1.02 -12.36
CA ILE A 119 -30.32 -0.34 -12.77
C ILE A 119 -29.28 -1.41 -13.14
N PRO A 120 -28.76 -1.41 -14.39
CA PRO A 120 -27.86 -2.44 -14.86
C PRO A 120 -26.59 -2.48 -14.00
N PRO A 121 -26.04 -3.67 -13.74
CA PRO A 121 -24.84 -3.79 -12.92
C PRO A 121 -23.64 -3.11 -13.62
N PRO A 122 -22.64 -2.65 -12.85
CA PRO A 122 -21.41 -2.09 -13.38
C PRO A 122 -20.74 -3.00 -14.42
N ARG A 123 -20.37 -2.47 -15.61
CA ARG A 123 -19.65 -3.27 -16.61
C ARG A 123 -18.33 -3.77 -16.04
N ARG A 124 -17.91 -4.96 -16.49
CA ARG A 124 -16.63 -5.57 -16.10
C ARG A 124 -15.58 -5.18 -17.13
N LEU A 125 -14.60 -4.38 -16.71
CA LEU A 125 -13.42 -4.12 -17.52
C LEU A 125 -12.42 -5.27 -17.37
N SER A 126 -11.81 -5.68 -18.49
CA SER A 126 -10.62 -6.53 -18.46
C SER A 126 -9.45 -5.72 -17.90
N THR A 127 -8.94 -6.11 -16.74
CA THR A 127 -7.79 -5.44 -16.11
C THR A 127 -6.50 -5.57 -16.93
N ILE A 128 -6.49 -6.40 -17.98
CA ILE A 128 -5.34 -6.64 -18.86
C ILE A 128 -5.25 -5.55 -19.95
N VAL A 129 -6.39 -5.02 -20.41
CA VAL A 129 -6.45 -4.03 -21.51
C VAL A 129 -6.19 -2.59 -21.02
N TYR A 130 -6.37 -2.35 -19.72
CA TYR A 130 -6.28 -1.02 -19.09
C TYR A 130 -5.13 -0.89 -18.08
N SER A 131 -4.24 -1.89 -17.99
CA SER A 131 -3.03 -1.77 -17.18
C SER A 131 -1.97 -1.04 -17.97
N ASP A 132 -2.11 0.28 -18.09
CA ASP A 132 -1.03 1.11 -18.62
C ASP A 132 0.16 1.07 -17.64
N THR A 133 1.36 0.89 -18.18
CA THR A 133 2.64 0.89 -17.46
C THR A 133 2.84 2.19 -16.66
N ASP A 134 2.26 3.31 -17.12
CA ASP A 134 2.26 4.60 -16.42
C ASP A 134 1.54 4.54 -15.05
N THR A 135 0.53 3.67 -14.88
CA THR A 135 -0.14 3.47 -13.57
C THR A 135 0.69 2.67 -12.57
N SER A 136 1.70 1.92 -13.02
CA SER A 136 2.64 1.20 -12.15
C SER A 136 3.73 2.11 -11.60
N LYS A 137 4.11 3.17 -12.32
CA LYS A 137 5.13 4.16 -11.90
C LYS A 137 4.80 4.87 -10.60
N THR A 138 3.52 5.09 -10.31
CA THR A 138 3.07 5.78 -9.08
C THR A 138 2.91 4.86 -7.86
N LYS A 139 2.96 3.54 -8.04
CA LYS A 139 2.72 2.58 -6.95
C LYS A 139 3.94 2.31 -6.08
N ILE A 140 5.15 2.59 -6.59
CA ILE A 140 6.43 2.20 -6.01
C ILE A 140 7.41 3.38 -6.12
N LEU A 141 8.30 3.54 -5.14
CA LEU A 141 9.35 4.55 -5.18
C LEU A 141 10.42 4.17 -6.20
N GLY A 142 10.91 5.13 -7.01
CA GLY A 142 11.94 4.89 -8.02
C GLY A 142 11.41 4.63 -9.43
N GLY A 143 10.09 4.50 -9.57
CA GLY A 143 9.42 4.31 -10.86
C GLY A 143 9.64 2.93 -11.46
N PHE A 144 8.86 2.64 -12.49
CA PHE A 144 9.02 1.50 -13.38
C PHE A 144 9.19 2.10 -14.77
N ASP A 145 10.36 2.69 -15.08
CA ASP A 145 10.63 3.25 -16.40
C ASP A 145 10.96 2.11 -17.37
N LEU A 146 9.92 1.39 -17.77
CA LEU A 146 9.93 0.70 -19.05
C LEU A 146 9.61 1.78 -20.09
N THR A 147 10.49 1.99 -21.05
CA THR A 147 10.23 2.93 -22.14
C THR A 147 8.94 2.52 -22.85
N LYS A 148 8.11 3.49 -23.29
CA LYS A 148 6.77 3.22 -23.88
C LYS A 148 6.81 2.21 -25.05
N SER A 149 7.93 2.13 -25.77
CA SER A 149 8.18 1.15 -26.84
C SER A 149 8.32 -0.31 -26.37
N GLN A 150 8.55 -0.55 -25.08
CA GLN A 150 8.73 -1.89 -24.49
C GLN A 150 7.48 -2.42 -23.78
N SER A 151 6.38 -1.66 -23.76
CA SER A 151 5.14 -2.04 -23.07
C SER A 151 4.35 -3.15 -23.78
N ASP A 152 4.54 -3.30 -25.09
CA ASP A 152 3.92 -4.34 -25.93
C ASP A 152 4.84 -5.55 -26.21
N GLN A 153 6.10 -5.50 -25.74
CA GLN A 153 7.07 -6.59 -25.89
C GLN A 153 7.42 -7.18 -24.53
N SER A 154 7.59 -8.51 -24.46
CA SER A 154 7.96 -9.14 -23.19
C SER A 154 9.32 -8.58 -22.73
N LEU A 155 9.43 -8.18 -21.46
CA LEU A 155 10.68 -7.71 -20.82
C LEU A 155 11.91 -8.58 -21.10
N THR A 156 11.69 -9.84 -21.44
CA THR A 156 12.70 -10.80 -21.88
C THR A 156 13.38 -10.47 -23.21
N LEU A 157 12.88 -9.51 -24.01
CA LEU A 157 13.30 -9.30 -25.41
C LEU A 157 13.92 -7.93 -25.73
N THR A 158 13.96 -6.95 -24.82
CA THR A 158 14.38 -5.57 -25.16
C THR A 158 15.29 -4.88 -24.16
N LEU A 159 15.92 -5.60 -23.24
CA LEU A 159 16.98 -4.99 -22.43
C LEU A 159 18.30 -5.12 -23.19
N GLU A 160 18.87 -3.98 -23.60
CA GLU A 160 20.26 -3.88 -24.10
C GLU A 160 21.28 -4.28 -23.01
N GLU A 161 20.84 -4.30 -21.73
CA GLU A 161 21.58 -4.80 -20.58
C GLU A 161 21.12 -6.20 -20.15
N ASP A 162 22.02 -6.97 -19.52
CA ASP A 162 21.67 -8.21 -18.82
C ASP A 162 20.52 -7.97 -17.82
N VAL A 163 19.46 -8.77 -17.92
CA VAL A 163 18.23 -8.68 -17.10
C VAL A 163 18.56 -8.63 -15.60
N ASP A 164 19.60 -9.33 -15.18
CA ASP A 164 20.05 -9.37 -13.80
C ASP A 164 20.63 -8.02 -13.33
N THR A 165 21.37 -7.33 -14.21
CA THR A 165 21.89 -5.97 -13.95
C THR A 165 20.75 -4.97 -13.84
N PHE A 166 19.79 -5.01 -14.76
CA PHE A 166 18.62 -4.12 -14.73
C PHE A 166 17.82 -4.27 -13.43
N ILE A 167 17.44 -5.51 -13.06
CA ILE A 167 16.66 -5.75 -11.84
C ILE A 167 17.44 -5.28 -10.61
N LYS A 168 18.75 -5.56 -10.57
CA LYS A 168 19.61 -5.14 -9.46
C LYS A 168 19.67 -3.61 -9.34
N ASN A 169 19.84 -2.91 -10.46
CA ASN A 169 19.83 -1.45 -10.50
C ASN A 169 18.49 -0.86 -10.04
N LEU A 170 17.38 -1.44 -10.50
CA LEU A 170 16.05 -1.02 -10.09
C LEU A 170 15.82 -1.22 -8.57
N ILE A 171 16.16 -2.39 -8.04
CA ILE A 171 16.04 -2.67 -6.61
C ILE A 171 16.96 -1.76 -5.78
N ASN A 172 18.17 -1.47 -6.26
CA ASN A 172 19.08 -0.53 -5.61
C ASN A 172 18.51 0.89 -5.58
N LYS A 173 17.88 1.34 -6.67
CA LYS A 173 17.17 2.63 -6.71
C LYS A 173 15.99 2.66 -5.74
N MET A 174 15.19 1.59 -5.68
CA MET A 174 14.11 1.42 -4.71
C MET A 174 14.62 1.51 -3.27
N ARG A 175 15.75 0.85 -2.95
CA ARG A 175 16.40 0.94 -1.63
C ARG A 175 16.86 2.35 -1.33
N LYS A 176 17.61 2.99 -2.24
CA LYS A 176 18.08 4.38 -2.08
C LYS A 176 16.93 5.30 -1.69
N HIS A 177 15.82 5.26 -2.44
CA HIS A 177 14.67 6.12 -2.16
C HIS A 177 13.98 5.79 -0.82
N ARG A 178 13.84 4.49 -0.51
CA ARG A 178 13.29 4.03 0.78
C ARG A 178 14.17 4.50 1.94
N ASP A 179 15.49 4.36 1.81
CA ASP A 179 16.48 4.71 2.84
C ASP A 179 16.53 6.21 3.10
N VAL A 180 16.48 7.05 2.07
CA VAL A 180 16.38 8.51 2.21
C VAL A 180 15.18 8.90 3.07
N ILE A 181 13.99 8.37 2.76
CA ILE A 181 12.77 8.66 3.53
C ILE A 181 12.90 8.15 4.97
N TYR A 182 13.49 6.96 5.16
CA TYR A 182 13.65 6.35 6.47
C TYR A 182 14.63 7.14 7.36
N LYS A 183 15.80 7.51 6.83
CA LYS A 183 16.82 8.32 7.52
C LYS A 183 16.30 9.72 7.88
N ILE A 184 15.67 10.41 6.94
CA ILE A 184 15.02 11.71 7.21
C ILE A 184 13.98 11.58 8.31
N SER A 185 13.15 10.54 8.26
CA SER A 185 12.10 10.34 9.27
C SER A 185 12.69 10.07 10.65
N LYS A 186 13.79 9.28 10.76
CA LYS A 186 14.51 9.05 12.02
C LYS A 186 15.08 10.35 12.58
N LYS A 187 15.83 11.11 11.77
CA LYS A 187 16.47 12.35 12.22
C LYS A 187 15.45 13.41 12.61
N TYR A 188 14.42 13.61 11.79
CA TYR A 188 13.36 14.57 12.09
C TYR A 188 12.60 14.19 13.38
N LEU A 189 12.34 12.89 13.59
CA LEU A 189 11.69 12.42 14.81
C LEU A 189 12.57 12.68 16.04
N ALA A 190 13.88 12.44 15.96
CA ALA A 190 14.82 12.74 17.04
C ALA A 190 14.82 14.24 17.39
N ASP A 191 14.83 15.12 16.38
CA ASP A 191 14.74 16.56 16.62
C ASP A 191 13.40 16.96 17.27
N ALA A 192 12.29 16.34 16.83
CA ALA A 192 10.98 16.59 17.41
C ALA A 192 10.89 16.10 18.87
N THR A 193 11.55 14.99 19.21
CA THR A 193 11.69 14.51 20.59
C THR A 193 12.49 15.51 21.43
N ASN A 194 13.65 15.95 20.93
CA ASN A 194 14.48 16.94 21.62
C ASN A 194 13.73 18.25 21.88
N ARG A 195 12.91 18.71 20.91
CA ARG A 195 12.03 19.88 21.09
C ARG A 195 11.02 19.67 22.21
N TYR A 196 10.37 18.50 22.23
CA TYR A 196 9.41 18.17 23.27
C TYR A 196 10.07 18.12 24.66
N GLU A 197 11.22 17.46 24.79
CA GLU A 197 11.98 17.37 26.04
C GLU A 197 12.48 18.75 26.52
N PHE A 198 12.99 19.57 25.59
CA PHE A 198 13.38 20.95 25.87
C PHE A 198 12.22 21.74 26.51
N ALA A 199 11.01 21.62 25.96
CA ALA A 199 9.84 22.31 26.51
C ALA A 199 9.47 21.83 27.92
N GLN A 200 9.60 20.53 28.19
CA GLN A 200 9.37 19.96 29.53
C GLN A 200 10.38 20.51 30.55
N ASN A 201 11.64 20.67 30.16
CA ASN A 201 12.68 21.20 31.04
C ASN A 201 12.45 22.70 31.31
N VAL A 202 12.26 23.49 30.26
CA VAL A 202 11.99 24.94 30.36
C VAL A 202 10.76 25.25 31.20
N THR A 203 9.70 24.44 31.06
CA THR A 203 8.45 24.62 31.82
C THR A 203 8.65 24.37 33.32
N LYS A 204 9.59 23.50 33.71
CA LYS A 204 9.94 23.25 35.11
C LYS A 204 10.81 24.35 35.70
N GLU A 205 11.70 24.92 34.90
CA GLU A 205 12.61 25.99 35.34
C GLU A 205 11.89 27.35 35.47
N ILE A 206 11.01 27.69 34.53
CA ILE A 206 10.30 28.97 34.52
C ILE A 206 8.92 28.83 35.16
N SER A 207 8.73 29.46 36.33
CA SER A 207 7.46 29.44 37.07
C SER A 207 6.33 30.18 36.33
N SER A 208 5.10 29.70 36.49
CA SER A 208 3.89 30.37 35.99
C SER A 208 3.70 31.79 36.53
N GLU A 209 4.24 32.08 37.71
CA GLU A 209 4.16 33.40 38.37
C GLU A 209 4.87 34.49 37.56
N TYR A 210 5.89 34.12 36.79
CA TYR A 210 6.63 35.04 35.91
C TYR A 210 5.73 35.74 34.88
N PHE A 211 4.56 35.15 34.58
CA PHE A 211 3.63 35.65 33.57
C PHE A 211 2.31 36.19 34.13
N LYS A 212 1.86 35.72 35.31
CA LYS A 212 0.51 36.04 35.84
C LYS A 212 0.28 37.53 36.06
N ASP A 213 1.30 38.23 36.55
CA ASP A 213 1.19 39.65 36.90
C ASP A 213 1.71 40.58 35.80
N ASN A 214 2.14 40.03 34.66
CA ASN A 214 2.80 40.76 33.57
C ASN A 214 1.94 40.78 32.29
N LEU A 215 0.82 41.48 32.33
CA LEU A 215 -0.13 41.58 31.21
C LEU A 215 0.46 42.17 29.93
N LYS A 216 1.51 42.99 30.03
CA LYS A 216 2.19 43.61 28.88
C LYS A 216 3.31 42.73 28.30
N LEU A 217 3.66 41.63 28.97
CA LEU A 217 4.72 40.69 28.57
C LEU A 217 6.06 41.41 28.31
N GLN A 218 6.37 42.38 29.17
CA GLN A 218 7.62 43.17 29.13
C GLN A 218 8.55 42.76 30.26
N HIS A 219 9.84 42.70 29.98
CA HIS A 219 10.85 42.36 30.97
C HIS A 219 10.92 43.48 32.05
N PRO A 220 10.96 43.15 33.35
CA PRO A 220 10.87 44.14 34.42
C PRO A 220 12.08 45.08 34.54
N LYS A 221 13.28 44.62 34.16
CA LYS A 221 14.54 45.37 34.31
C LYS A 221 15.25 45.77 33.01
N GLN A 222 15.20 44.94 31.97
CA GLN A 222 15.94 45.14 30.72
C GLN A 222 15.21 46.07 29.73
N LYS A 223 15.91 47.10 29.25
CA LYS A 223 15.43 48.07 28.26
C LYS A 223 16.23 47.98 26.95
N ALA A 224 15.58 48.33 25.84
CA ALA A 224 16.22 48.49 24.55
C ALA A 224 17.18 49.70 24.56
N ILE A 225 18.33 49.55 23.92
CA ILE A 225 19.42 50.55 23.92
C ILE A 225 18.95 51.87 23.27
N ASP A 226 18.23 51.80 22.15
CA ASP A 226 17.91 52.99 21.35
C ASP A 226 16.58 53.65 21.72
N SER A 227 15.59 52.88 22.20
CA SER A 227 14.24 53.40 22.45
C SER A 227 13.89 53.60 23.93
N GLY A 228 14.72 53.09 24.85
CA GLY A 228 14.45 53.11 26.30
C GLY A 228 13.22 52.29 26.74
N GLN A 229 12.53 51.63 25.82
CA GLN A 229 11.37 50.78 26.11
C GLN A 229 11.83 49.46 26.74
N TYR A 230 11.04 48.94 27.68
CA TYR A 230 11.28 47.61 28.22
C TYR A 230 11.22 46.55 27.12
N LEU A 231 12.20 45.65 27.10
CA LEU A 231 12.25 44.57 26.13
C LEU A 231 11.05 43.64 26.33
N SER A 232 10.52 43.07 25.25
CA SER A 232 9.56 41.97 25.38
C SER A 232 10.21 40.77 26.09
N LEU A 233 9.44 40.04 26.89
CA LEU A 233 9.84 38.73 27.45
C LEU A 233 10.23 37.72 26.36
N PHE A 234 9.80 37.92 25.12
CA PHE A 234 10.11 37.08 23.97
C PHE A 234 11.17 37.72 23.06
N SER A 235 11.99 38.63 23.58
CA SER A 235 13.04 39.29 22.81
C SER A 235 14.25 38.36 22.61
N LYS A 236 14.86 38.42 21.42
CA LYS A 236 16.16 37.76 21.14
C LYS A 236 17.36 38.49 21.76
N TYR A 237 17.13 39.69 22.31
CA TYR A 237 18.16 40.57 22.88
C TYR A 237 18.16 40.56 24.41
N LEU A 238 17.51 39.58 25.04
CA LEU A 238 17.62 39.38 26.48
C LEU A 238 19.06 38.99 26.84
N ARG A 239 19.52 39.48 27.99
CA ARG A 239 20.87 39.29 28.53
C ARG A 239 20.85 38.41 29.78
N ASP A 240 22.02 38.15 30.35
CA ASP A 240 22.21 37.47 31.63
C ASP A 240 21.72 36.01 31.64
N GLY A 241 21.86 35.33 30.50
CA GLY A 241 21.42 33.94 30.33
C GLY A 241 19.91 33.77 30.10
N GLU A 242 19.13 34.85 30.14
CA GLU A 242 17.71 34.80 29.79
C GLU A 242 17.51 34.63 28.28
N CYS A 243 16.67 33.66 27.91
CA CYS A 243 16.36 33.36 26.52
C CYS A 243 14.88 33.61 26.23
N GLY A 244 14.61 34.56 25.33
CA GLY A 244 13.23 34.89 24.94
C GLY A 244 12.49 33.70 24.31
N TYR A 245 13.22 32.73 23.77
CA TYR A 245 12.63 31.49 23.27
C TYR A 245 12.09 30.61 24.40
N SER A 246 12.90 30.38 25.44
CA SER A 246 12.48 29.62 26.63
C SER A 246 11.27 30.29 27.30
N ASN A 247 11.29 31.62 27.44
CA ASN A 247 10.18 32.39 27.97
C ASN A 247 8.90 32.20 27.15
N LEU A 248 9.00 32.20 25.81
CA LEU A 248 7.86 31.96 24.93
C LEU A 248 7.27 30.55 25.12
N ILE A 249 8.12 29.53 25.20
CA ILE A 249 7.68 28.14 25.39
C ILE A 249 7.00 27.96 26.75
N ALA A 250 7.60 28.47 27.82
CA ALA A 250 7.01 28.43 29.16
C ALA A 250 5.68 29.20 29.22
N TYR A 251 5.60 30.37 28.59
CA TYR A 251 4.37 31.16 28.51
C TYR A 251 3.23 30.40 27.83
N ILE A 252 3.49 29.80 26.66
CA ILE A 252 2.46 29.02 25.95
C ILE A 252 2.03 27.81 26.79
N ASN A 253 2.96 27.13 27.47
CA ASN A 253 2.61 26.00 28.32
C ASN A 253 1.72 26.41 29.50
N HIS A 254 2.16 27.40 30.29
CA HIS A 254 1.48 27.81 31.52
C HIS A 254 0.20 28.60 31.28
N CYS A 255 0.19 29.52 30.32
CA CYS A 255 -0.93 30.44 30.08
C CYS A 255 -1.91 29.94 29.02
N HIS A 256 -1.45 29.10 28.08
CA HIS A 256 -2.28 28.57 26.99
C HIS A 256 -2.39 27.04 27.00
N HIS A 257 -1.96 26.38 28.08
CA HIS A 257 -2.01 24.92 28.23
C HIS A 257 -1.30 24.16 27.09
N GLY A 258 -0.28 24.77 26.46
CA GLY A 258 0.43 24.18 25.33
C GLY A 258 -0.33 24.25 24.00
N LEU A 259 -1.41 25.02 23.91
CA LEU A 259 -2.23 25.17 22.70
C LEU A 259 -1.84 26.41 21.91
N ILE A 260 -1.56 26.25 20.62
CA ILE A 260 -1.14 27.33 19.74
C ILE A 260 -2.36 27.88 18.99
N THR A 261 -2.88 28.98 19.53
CA THR A 261 -4.04 29.69 18.98
C THR A 261 -3.62 30.77 17.97
N ARG A 262 -4.57 31.18 17.10
CA ARG A 262 -4.33 32.27 16.13
C ARG A 262 -4.35 33.66 16.74
N HIS A 263 -4.85 33.79 17.97
CA HIS A 263 -5.01 35.06 18.68
C HIS A 263 -3.96 35.15 19.80
N PHE A 264 -2.69 35.15 19.42
CA PHE A 264 -1.59 35.30 20.37
C PHE A 264 -1.46 36.78 20.79
N PRO A 265 -1.38 37.09 22.10
CA PRO A 265 -1.17 38.47 22.57
C PRO A 265 0.22 38.98 22.16
N GLY A 266 0.26 40.12 21.47
CA GLY A 266 1.46 40.60 20.76
C GLY A 266 1.51 39.98 19.36
N GLY A 267 1.58 40.82 18.32
CA GLY A 267 1.32 40.41 16.93
C GLY A 267 2.02 39.11 16.49
N ASN A 268 1.41 38.41 15.53
CA ASN A 268 1.87 37.13 14.96
C ASN A 268 3.38 37.04 14.63
N ASN A 269 4.06 38.19 14.49
CA ASN A 269 5.50 38.32 14.30
C ASN A 269 6.36 37.73 15.44
N HIS A 270 5.84 37.56 16.66
CA HIS A 270 6.61 36.99 17.78
C HIS A 270 6.52 35.45 17.86
N LEU A 271 5.38 34.87 17.51
CA LEU A 271 5.07 33.46 17.76
C LEU A 271 5.99 32.49 17.01
N TYR A 272 6.33 32.81 15.76
CA TYR A 272 7.19 31.98 14.91
C TYR A 272 8.62 32.52 14.78
N ARG A 273 9.00 33.53 15.57
CA ARG A 273 10.28 34.22 15.42
C ARG A 273 11.50 33.33 15.66
N PHE A 274 11.35 32.32 16.52
CA PHE A 274 12.42 31.43 16.97
C PHE A 274 12.36 30.04 16.35
N THR A 275 11.38 29.79 15.47
CA THR A 275 11.20 28.49 14.82
C THR A 275 11.25 28.67 13.31
N ASN A 276 11.77 27.68 12.59
CA ASN A 276 11.82 27.76 11.13
C ASN A 276 10.43 27.69 10.52
N ASN A 277 9.50 27.02 11.20
CA ASN A 277 8.14 26.81 10.73
C ASN A 277 7.16 26.56 11.90
N GLN A 278 5.87 26.63 11.59
CA GLN A 278 4.79 26.40 12.55
C GLN A 278 4.73 24.96 13.12
N TYR A 279 5.43 24.00 12.53
CA TYR A 279 5.42 22.60 12.97
C TYR A 279 6.38 22.40 14.14
N GLU A 280 7.58 22.96 14.04
CA GLU A 280 8.59 22.94 15.12
C GLU A 280 8.02 23.52 16.41
N LEU A 281 7.34 24.67 16.34
CA LEU A 281 6.71 25.27 17.54
C LEU A 281 5.68 24.33 18.18
N ARG A 282 4.89 23.61 17.35
CA ARG A 282 3.91 22.64 17.85
C ARG A 282 4.56 21.41 18.49
N GLU A 283 5.76 21.04 18.05
CA GLU A 283 6.51 19.88 18.56
C GLU A 283 6.96 20.05 20.01
N HIS A 284 7.09 21.29 20.49
CA HIS A 284 7.35 21.58 21.89
C HIS A 284 6.21 21.17 22.83
N PHE A 285 4.95 21.20 22.35
CA PHE A 285 3.78 20.91 23.19
C PHE A 285 3.10 19.60 22.84
N GLY A 286 3.38 19.06 21.66
CA GLY A 286 2.94 17.73 21.29
C GLY A 286 3.11 17.40 19.83
N LEU A 287 2.18 16.63 19.27
CA LEU A 287 2.34 16.09 17.93
C LEU A 287 2.08 17.13 16.82
N SER A 288 3.03 17.34 15.91
CA SER A 288 2.81 18.09 14.68
C SER A 288 2.43 17.16 13.52
N SER A 289 1.99 17.73 12.39
CA SER A 289 1.76 16.92 11.19
C SER A 289 3.05 16.33 10.61
N LEU A 290 4.21 16.98 10.81
CA LEU A 290 5.48 16.49 10.28
C LEU A 290 6.04 15.36 11.15
N SER A 291 6.06 15.53 12.48
CA SER A 291 6.52 14.48 13.39
C SER A 291 5.57 13.27 13.37
N ALA A 292 4.26 13.47 13.20
CA ALA A 292 3.31 12.38 12.96
C ALA A 292 3.61 11.58 11.68
N VAL A 293 3.99 12.26 10.60
CA VAL A 293 4.35 11.61 9.33
C VAL A 293 5.68 10.90 9.45
N ALA A 294 6.68 11.50 10.10
CA ALA A 294 7.98 10.89 10.35
C ALA A 294 7.83 9.58 11.14
N ALA A 295 7.12 9.61 12.27
CA ALA A 295 6.81 8.41 13.05
C ALA A 295 6.03 7.38 12.23
N SER A 296 5.04 7.82 11.45
CA SER A 296 4.27 6.92 10.57
C SER A 296 5.14 6.24 9.52
N ASN A 297 6.10 6.94 8.92
CA ASN A 297 7.00 6.39 7.92
C ASN A 297 7.88 5.28 8.51
N ILE A 298 8.46 5.51 9.69
CA ILE A 298 9.25 4.51 10.43
C ILE A 298 8.41 3.26 10.69
N ILE A 299 7.23 3.44 11.30
CA ILE A 299 6.32 2.34 11.62
C ILE A 299 5.91 1.57 10.35
N ILE A 300 5.65 2.27 9.25
CA ILE A 300 5.28 1.63 7.98
C ILE A 300 6.45 0.83 7.40
N VAL A 301 7.66 1.39 7.37
CA VAL A 301 8.85 0.70 6.82
C VAL A 301 9.14 -0.57 7.62
N GLU A 302 9.11 -0.50 8.95
CA GLU A 302 9.44 -1.65 9.78
C GLU A 302 8.32 -2.70 9.82
N SER A 303 7.07 -2.27 10.00
CA SER A 303 5.94 -3.19 10.25
C SER A 303 5.11 -3.55 9.02
N GLY A 304 5.16 -2.75 7.96
CA GLY A 304 4.29 -2.88 6.79
C GLY A 304 2.80 -2.76 7.10
N ILE A 305 2.44 -2.14 8.23
CA ILE A 305 1.04 -1.84 8.58
C ILE A 305 0.40 -0.95 7.51
N ASN A 306 -0.88 -1.18 7.23
CA ASN A 306 -1.61 -0.30 6.32
C ASN A 306 -1.85 1.07 6.99
N VAL A 307 -1.65 2.15 6.23
CA VAL A 307 -1.83 3.54 6.69
C VAL A 307 -3.19 3.77 7.36
N ASP A 308 -4.28 3.22 6.80
CA ASP A 308 -5.62 3.39 7.35
C ASP A 308 -5.79 2.63 8.68
N SER A 309 -5.09 1.51 8.85
CA SER A 309 -5.08 0.74 10.09
C SER A 309 -4.22 1.39 11.17
N LEU A 310 -3.05 1.94 10.80
CA LEU A 310 -2.16 2.68 11.71
C LEU A 310 -2.89 3.86 12.37
N ARG A 311 -3.63 4.64 11.58
CA ARG A 311 -4.43 5.78 12.08
C ARG A 311 -5.54 5.38 13.04
N LYS A 312 -5.96 4.11 13.01
CA LYS A 312 -7.03 3.57 13.84
C LYS A 312 -6.51 2.88 15.09
N LEU A 313 -5.20 2.83 15.31
CA LEU A 313 -4.65 2.34 16.57
C LEU A 313 -5.11 3.21 17.73
N SER A 314 -5.26 2.57 18.88
CA SER A 314 -5.68 3.22 20.11
C SER A 314 -4.96 2.59 21.29
N LEU A 315 -4.49 3.43 22.19
CA LEU A 315 -3.91 3.03 23.47
C LEU A 315 -4.96 2.32 24.35
N THR A 316 -4.46 1.60 25.35
CA THR A 316 -5.27 1.09 26.46
C THR A 316 -5.86 2.23 27.30
N ALA A 317 -6.76 1.91 28.22
CA ALA A 317 -7.25 2.88 29.20
C ALA A 317 -6.13 3.45 30.07
N GLN A 318 -5.06 2.67 30.29
CA GLN A 318 -3.85 3.05 31.01
C GLN A 318 -2.86 3.86 30.16
N GLY A 319 -3.17 4.16 28.90
CA GLY A 319 -2.28 4.91 28.02
C GLY A 319 -1.10 4.09 27.46
N THR A 320 -1.16 2.76 27.55
CA THR A 320 -0.11 1.85 27.08
C THR A 320 -0.40 1.29 25.69
N MET A 321 0.63 0.76 25.03
CA MET A 321 0.60 0.26 23.65
C MET A 321 0.39 -1.25 23.54
N THR A 322 0.25 -1.94 24.67
CA THR A 322 0.21 -3.41 24.79
C THR A 322 -0.89 -4.08 23.95
N ASN A 323 -1.97 -3.35 23.62
CA ASN A 323 -3.03 -3.86 22.76
C ASN A 323 -2.62 -4.05 21.28
N PHE A 324 -1.57 -3.35 20.83
CA PHE A 324 -1.21 -3.34 19.40
C PHE A 324 0.29 -3.43 19.12
N PHE A 325 1.15 -3.21 20.10
CA PHE A 325 2.60 -3.26 19.92
C PHE A 325 3.29 -3.82 21.16
N GLU A 326 4.18 -4.78 20.95
CA GLU A 326 4.96 -5.44 22.00
C GLU A 326 6.39 -5.70 21.49
N PRO A 327 7.43 -5.09 22.10
CA PRO A 327 8.83 -5.41 21.82
C PRO A 327 9.19 -6.85 22.20
N LYS A 328 10.08 -7.48 21.43
CA LYS A 328 10.59 -8.84 21.68
C LYS A 328 12.11 -8.86 21.50
N THR A 329 12.79 -9.86 22.07
CA THR A 329 14.27 -9.98 22.01
C THR A 329 14.86 -9.95 20.60
N ASN A 330 14.12 -10.40 19.57
CA ASN A 330 14.58 -10.43 18.18
C ASN A 330 13.61 -9.71 17.21
N GLY A 331 12.91 -8.68 17.67
CA GLY A 331 11.95 -7.93 16.87
C GLY A 331 10.76 -7.43 17.67
N PHE A 332 9.57 -7.48 17.08
CA PHE A 332 8.36 -7.00 17.74
C PHE A 332 7.12 -7.73 17.23
N GLU A 333 6.06 -7.69 18.02
CA GLU A 333 4.71 -8.07 17.62
C GLU A 333 3.87 -6.82 17.34
N ILE A 334 3.15 -6.83 16.22
CA ILE A 334 2.16 -5.81 15.89
C ILE A 334 0.78 -6.43 15.67
N SER A 335 -0.21 -5.89 16.37
CA SER A 335 -1.59 -6.38 16.42
C SER A 335 -2.58 -5.28 16.04
N TYR A 336 -3.43 -5.52 15.02
CA TYR A 336 -4.40 -4.51 14.57
C TYR A 336 -5.59 -5.10 13.81
N ARG A 337 -6.69 -4.35 13.79
CA ARG A 337 -7.87 -4.67 12.99
C ARG A 337 -7.73 -4.10 11.58
N LYS A 338 -7.85 -4.98 10.58
CA LYS A 338 -7.82 -4.59 9.17
C LYS A 338 -9.25 -4.38 8.64
N SER A 339 -9.70 -3.13 8.57
CA SER A 339 -11.11 -2.80 8.26
C SER A 339 -11.63 -3.47 6.98
N ARG A 340 -10.84 -3.49 5.90
CA ARG A 340 -11.27 -4.05 4.60
C ARG A 340 -11.39 -5.58 4.61
N ALA A 341 -10.55 -6.25 5.39
CA ALA A 341 -10.57 -7.70 5.53
C ALA A 341 -11.48 -8.17 6.69
N ARG A 342 -11.99 -7.23 7.49
CA ARG A 342 -12.77 -7.48 8.72
C ARG A 342 -12.12 -8.47 9.69
N ALA A 343 -10.79 -8.58 9.65
CA ALA A 343 -10.02 -9.54 10.43
C ALA A 343 -9.05 -8.84 11.38
N HIS A 344 -8.80 -9.48 12.53
CA HIS A 344 -7.68 -9.15 13.39
C HIS A 344 -6.39 -9.74 12.81
N LYS A 345 -5.28 -9.01 12.87
CA LYS A 345 -3.97 -9.46 12.43
C LYS A 345 -2.98 -9.22 13.54
N SER A 346 -2.33 -10.28 13.99
CA SER A 346 -1.13 -10.27 14.83
C SER A 346 0.04 -10.81 13.99
N ARG A 347 1.21 -10.19 14.09
CA ARG A 347 2.41 -10.58 13.33
C ARG A 347 3.68 -10.32 14.13
N ASN A 348 4.52 -11.35 14.21
CA ASN A 348 5.89 -11.24 14.69
C ASN A 348 6.81 -10.87 13.52
N LEU A 349 7.47 -9.71 13.65
CA LEU A 349 8.37 -9.13 12.65
C LEU A 349 9.74 -8.89 13.29
N LYS A 350 10.78 -8.88 12.45
CA LYS A 350 12.13 -8.47 12.86
C LYS A 350 12.30 -6.98 12.57
N HIS A 351 13.14 -6.32 13.35
CA HIS A 351 13.64 -4.99 13.01
C HIS A 351 14.34 -5.01 11.65
N LEU A 352 14.37 -3.85 10.99
CA LEU A 352 15.01 -3.73 9.70
C LEU A 352 16.53 -3.99 9.80
N ASN A 353 17.17 -3.43 10.83
CA ASN A 353 18.53 -3.75 11.23
C ASN A 353 18.49 -4.34 12.65
N ALA A 354 19.34 -5.30 12.96
CA ALA A 354 19.31 -6.02 14.23
C ALA A 354 19.50 -5.10 15.46
N ASP A 355 20.21 -3.98 15.26
CA ASP A 355 20.57 -3.04 16.32
C ASP A 355 19.63 -1.80 16.40
N ASP A 356 18.60 -1.73 15.55
CA ASP A 356 17.77 -0.53 15.34
C ASP A 356 16.32 -0.74 15.85
N SER A 357 15.99 -0.26 17.05
CA SER A 357 14.64 -0.28 17.63
C SER A 357 13.79 0.97 17.32
N TYR A 358 13.95 1.59 16.15
CA TYR A 358 13.35 2.90 15.86
C TYR A 358 11.81 2.89 15.82
N ILE A 359 11.18 1.77 15.48
CA ILE A 359 9.72 1.63 15.58
C ILE A 359 9.22 1.82 17.02
N GLU A 360 9.99 1.38 18.02
CA GLU A 360 9.69 1.58 19.44
C GLU A 360 9.75 3.07 19.76
N SER A 361 10.86 3.73 19.41
CA SER A 361 11.03 5.18 19.58
C SER A 361 9.91 5.99 18.90
N ALA A 362 9.46 5.56 17.71
CA ALA A 362 8.34 6.19 17.01
C ALA A 362 7.01 6.04 17.76
N PHE A 363 6.74 4.85 18.30
CA PHE A 363 5.55 4.59 19.09
C PHE A 363 5.59 5.32 20.45
N ASP A 364 6.72 5.29 21.13
CA ASP A 364 6.97 6.00 22.40
C ASP A 364 6.82 7.50 22.24
N TYR A 365 7.44 8.11 21.22
CA TYR A 365 7.23 9.52 20.92
C TYR A 365 5.75 9.84 20.69
N LEU A 366 5.04 9.03 19.89
CA LEU A 366 3.62 9.25 19.64
C LEU A 366 2.78 9.16 20.91
N ALA A 367 3.07 8.21 21.81
CA ALA A 367 2.40 8.07 23.09
C ALA A 367 2.71 9.26 24.02
N LEU A 368 3.99 9.60 24.17
CA LEU A 368 4.51 10.66 25.02
C LEU A 368 4.00 12.05 24.58
N ALA A 369 4.25 12.43 23.33
CA ALA A 369 3.95 13.77 22.79
C ALA A 369 2.45 14.08 22.71
N THR A 370 1.58 13.10 22.89
CA THR A 370 0.13 13.31 22.90
C THR A 370 -0.49 13.12 24.29
N SER A 371 0.29 12.73 25.30
CA SER A 371 -0.18 12.46 26.67
C SER A 371 -0.99 13.63 27.26
N HIS A 372 -0.43 14.85 27.23
CA HIS A 372 -1.11 16.06 27.71
C HIS A 372 -2.41 16.34 26.96
N HIS A 373 -2.38 16.32 25.62
CA HIS A 373 -3.57 16.53 24.78
C HIS A 373 -4.68 15.51 25.04
N ARG A 374 -4.37 14.28 25.47
CA ARG A 374 -5.38 13.27 25.83
C ARG A 374 -6.19 13.66 27.05
N THR A 375 -5.59 14.35 28.01
CA THR A 375 -6.30 14.82 29.22
C THR A 375 -7.41 15.82 28.88
N MET A 376 -7.30 16.49 27.73
CA MET A 376 -8.26 17.49 27.26
C MET A 376 -9.39 16.92 26.40
N ILE A 377 -9.31 15.65 25.97
CA ILE A 377 -10.30 15.01 25.11
C ILE A 377 -11.11 14.00 25.92
N LYS A 378 -12.42 13.97 25.73
CA LYS A 378 -13.32 13.00 26.39
C LYS A 378 -13.61 11.78 25.50
N GLY A 379 -13.79 10.62 26.14
CA GLY A 379 -14.30 9.40 25.51
C GLY A 379 -13.30 8.66 24.61
N LYS A 380 -13.82 7.87 23.66
CA LYS A 380 -13.02 6.96 22.80
C LYS A 380 -12.02 7.67 21.87
N LEU A 381 -12.12 8.99 21.72
CA LEU A 381 -11.21 9.76 20.89
C LEU A 381 -9.89 10.04 21.62
N ALA A 382 -9.90 10.10 22.96
CA ALA A 382 -8.71 10.33 23.77
C ALA A 382 -7.69 9.18 23.65
N SER A 383 -8.14 7.94 23.43
CA SER A 383 -7.23 6.82 23.27
C SER A 383 -6.54 6.77 21.91
N ARG A 384 -6.84 7.68 20.97
CA ARG A 384 -6.20 7.69 19.65
C ARG A 384 -4.71 8.04 19.75
N LEU A 385 -3.92 7.44 18.86
CA LEU A 385 -2.49 7.69 18.79
C LEU A 385 -2.18 9.09 18.20
N PHE A 386 -2.90 9.47 17.14
CA PHE A 386 -2.69 10.73 16.43
C PHE A 386 -3.66 11.80 16.89
N ILE A 387 -3.27 12.55 17.91
CA ILE A 387 -4.00 13.71 18.45
C ILE A 387 -3.11 14.93 18.28
N HIS A 388 -3.65 16.03 17.77
CA HIS A 388 -2.89 17.26 17.61
C HIS A 388 -3.76 18.49 17.86
N ASP A 389 -3.12 19.59 18.22
CA ASP A 389 -3.72 20.91 18.14
C ASP A 389 -3.78 21.35 16.66
N SER A 390 -4.97 21.77 16.21
CA SER A 390 -5.25 22.07 14.81
C SER A 390 -5.56 23.55 14.63
N ALA A 391 -4.96 24.17 13.61
CA ALA A 391 -5.29 25.54 13.21
C ALA A 391 -6.75 25.72 12.75
N GLN A 392 -7.54 24.65 12.60
CA GLN A 392 -8.96 24.71 12.20
C GLN A 392 -9.92 24.95 13.37
N LYS A 393 -9.56 24.50 14.58
CA LYS A 393 -10.35 24.68 15.80
C LYS A 393 -9.39 25.13 16.90
N THR A 394 -9.26 26.45 17.05
CA THR A 394 -8.39 27.06 18.05
C THR A 394 -8.84 26.68 19.45
N GLY A 395 -7.89 26.29 20.30
CA GLY A 395 -8.12 26.05 21.73
C GLY A 395 -8.60 24.65 22.10
N LEU A 396 -8.64 23.69 21.17
CA LEU A 396 -9.00 22.30 21.47
C LEU A 396 -8.18 21.29 20.65
N PRO A 397 -7.54 20.31 21.30
CA PRO A 397 -6.94 19.16 20.61
C PRO A 397 -7.97 18.33 19.87
N ILE A 398 -7.62 17.83 18.69
CA ILE A 398 -8.47 16.96 17.88
C ILE A 398 -7.69 15.75 17.35
N VAL A 399 -8.42 14.69 17.01
CA VAL A 399 -7.83 13.55 16.30
C VAL A 399 -7.40 13.99 14.91
N MET A 400 -6.17 13.64 14.52
CA MET A 400 -5.62 13.99 13.23
C MET A 400 -6.43 13.35 12.09
N SER A 401 -6.85 14.18 11.13
CA SER A 401 -7.52 13.68 9.94
C SER A 401 -6.54 13.04 8.96
N ASP A 402 -7.09 12.42 7.90
CA ASP A 402 -6.29 11.87 6.81
C ASP A 402 -5.45 12.91 6.06
N PHE A 403 -5.88 14.18 6.07
CA PHE A 403 -5.33 15.22 5.21
C PHE A 403 -3.89 15.60 5.59
N PRO A 404 -3.58 15.94 6.87
CA PRO A 404 -2.20 16.19 7.31
C PRO A 404 -1.25 15.03 7.01
N LEU A 405 -1.68 13.79 7.18
CA LEU A 405 -0.84 12.62 6.93
C LEU A 405 -0.64 12.33 5.43
N LYS A 406 -1.61 12.66 4.57
CA LYS A 406 -1.48 12.50 3.10
C LYS A 406 -0.57 13.55 2.50
N HIS A 407 -0.75 14.82 2.86
CA HIS A 407 0.02 15.93 2.31
C HIS A 407 1.33 16.17 3.07
N GLY A 408 1.41 15.75 4.33
CA GLY A 408 2.59 15.90 5.17
C GLY A 408 3.78 15.06 4.71
N PHE A 409 3.56 13.99 3.94
CA PHE A 409 4.63 13.15 3.39
C PHE A 409 5.62 13.97 2.55
N LYS A 410 5.11 14.70 1.54
CA LYS A 410 5.94 15.58 0.72
C LYS A 410 6.47 16.77 1.51
N ARG A 411 5.66 17.33 2.41
CA ARG A 411 6.07 18.47 3.24
C ARG A 411 7.23 18.12 4.17
N LEU A 412 7.29 16.89 4.68
CA LEU A 412 8.43 16.41 5.47
C LEU A 412 9.71 16.42 4.65
N LEU A 413 9.66 15.94 3.40
CA LEU A 413 10.82 15.95 2.51
C LEU A 413 11.26 17.36 2.13
N VAL A 414 10.30 18.27 1.87
CA VAL A 414 10.60 19.68 1.61
C VAL A 414 11.22 20.35 2.84
N ALA A 415 10.66 20.11 4.04
CA ALA A 415 11.23 20.63 5.28
C ALA A 415 12.65 20.09 5.54
N ALA A 416 12.89 18.80 5.27
CA ALA A 416 14.22 18.21 5.37
C ALA A 416 15.22 18.81 4.37
N ARG A 417 14.77 19.12 3.15
CA ARG A 417 15.57 19.83 2.14
C ARG A 417 15.96 21.23 2.62
N ASP A 418 15.03 21.97 3.22
CA ASP A 418 15.30 23.30 3.78
C ASP A 418 16.28 23.23 4.97
N LEU A 419 16.18 22.19 5.80
CA LEU A 419 17.13 21.94 6.90
C LEU A 419 18.53 21.61 6.38
N LEU A 420 18.65 20.72 5.39
CA LEU A 420 19.94 20.39 4.75
C LEU A 420 20.58 21.58 4.01
N THR A 421 19.76 22.53 3.55
CA THR A 421 20.27 23.77 2.95
C THR A 421 20.95 24.67 3.99
N LYS A 422 20.49 24.63 5.24
CA LYS A 422 21.07 25.39 6.36
C LYS A 422 22.22 24.65 7.04
N ASP A 423 22.09 23.33 7.14
CA ASP A 423 23.05 22.44 7.78
C ASP A 423 23.21 21.16 6.93
N PRO A 424 24.22 21.11 6.03
CA PRO A 424 24.44 19.97 5.15
C PRO A 424 24.65 18.64 5.85
N ASP A 425 25.12 18.66 7.10
CA ASP A 425 25.40 17.46 7.91
C ASP A 425 24.22 17.07 8.82
N TRP A 426 23.09 17.78 8.72
CA TRP A 426 21.90 17.53 9.55
C TRP A 426 21.42 16.07 9.48
N CYS A 427 21.52 15.42 8.32
CA CYS A 427 21.14 14.01 8.17
C CYS A 427 22.23 13.22 7.44
N ALA A 428 22.92 12.34 8.17
CA ALA A 428 23.99 11.51 7.65
C ALA A 428 23.58 10.72 6.38
N ASP A 429 24.44 10.77 5.37
CA ASP A 429 24.30 10.12 4.05
C ASP A 429 23.08 10.57 3.22
N VAL A 430 22.47 11.71 3.52
CA VAL A 430 21.35 12.25 2.74
C VAL A 430 21.69 13.64 2.24
N THR A 431 21.72 13.81 0.91
CA THR A 431 21.95 15.10 0.26
C THR A 431 20.64 15.70 -0.27
N ILE A 432 20.67 16.99 -0.63
CA ILE A 432 19.54 17.66 -1.29
C ILE A 432 19.15 16.94 -2.59
N GLN A 433 20.14 16.52 -3.38
CA GLN A 433 19.91 15.78 -4.63
C GLN A 433 19.17 14.45 -4.39
N CYS A 434 19.51 13.72 -3.31
CA CYS A 434 18.77 12.53 -2.92
C CYS A 434 17.29 12.81 -2.64
N ILE A 435 16.97 13.96 -2.02
CA ILE A 435 15.57 14.36 -1.77
C ILE A 435 14.86 14.74 -3.06
N ASP A 436 15.52 15.51 -3.93
CA ASP A 436 14.94 15.96 -5.19
C ASP A 436 14.61 14.78 -6.11
N GLU A 437 15.50 13.78 -6.19
CA GLU A 437 15.25 12.50 -6.87
C GLU A 437 14.00 11.79 -6.33
N VAL A 438 13.87 11.69 -5.00
CA VAL A 438 12.70 11.05 -4.37
C VAL A 438 11.42 11.83 -4.65
N LEU A 439 11.46 13.16 -4.60
CA LEU A 439 10.32 14.04 -4.86
C LEU A 439 9.81 13.95 -6.31
N ALA A 440 10.73 13.79 -7.28
CA ALA A 440 10.38 13.59 -8.69
C ALA A 440 9.47 12.38 -8.92
N HIS A 441 9.55 11.36 -8.06
CA HIS A 441 8.73 10.15 -8.13
C HIS A 441 7.41 10.20 -7.32
N ASN A 442 6.92 11.39 -6.96
CA ASN A 442 5.63 11.60 -6.27
C ASN A 442 5.43 10.69 -5.04
N PRO A 443 6.30 10.79 -4.03
CA PRO A 443 6.39 9.79 -2.98
C PRO A 443 5.19 9.90 -2.01
N HIS A 444 4.70 8.75 -1.55
CA HIS A 444 3.63 8.67 -0.56
C HIS A 444 3.70 7.38 0.27
N ALA A 445 3.09 7.38 1.47
CA ALA A 445 3.14 6.27 2.43
C ALA A 445 2.74 4.89 1.86
N LYS A 446 1.79 4.83 0.91
CA LYS A 446 1.41 3.55 0.26
C LYS A 446 2.52 3.00 -0.66
N ALA A 447 3.29 3.88 -1.29
CA ALA A 447 4.37 3.55 -2.20
C ALA A 447 5.58 3.13 -1.39
N LEU A 448 5.91 3.84 -0.32
CA LEU A 448 6.92 3.43 0.66
C LEU A 448 6.68 1.99 1.14
N ARG A 449 5.45 1.70 1.58
CA ARG A 449 5.02 0.36 2.00
C ARG A 449 5.14 -0.70 0.89
N ALA A 450 4.74 -0.38 -0.33
CA ALA A 450 4.83 -1.32 -1.46
C ALA A 450 6.28 -1.59 -1.85
N THR A 451 7.10 -0.54 -1.91
CA THR A 451 8.54 -0.60 -2.21
C THR A 451 9.26 -1.52 -1.24
N GLU A 452 9.05 -1.33 0.06
CA GLU A 452 9.64 -2.19 1.08
C GLU A 452 9.23 -3.67 0.93
N SER A 453 7.97 -3.92 0.53
CA SER A 453 7.52 -5.29 0.31
C SER A 453 8.19 -5.96 -0.90
N ILE A 454 8.50 -5.20 -1.95
CA ILE A 454 9.22 -5.67 -3.14
C ILE A 454 10.69 -5.93 -2.80
N ILE A 455 11.31 -5.02 -2.04
CA ILE A 455 12.68 -5.17 -1.54
C ILE A 455 12.81 -6.48 -0.76
N ARG A 456 11.94 -6.71 0.24
CA ARG A 456 11.96 -7.93 1.06
C ARG A 456 11.64 -9.19 0.25
N TRP A 457 10.72 -9.10 -0.71
CA TRP A 457 10.43 -10.18 -1.64
C TRP A 457 11.67 -10.56 -2.45
N PHE A 458 12.35 -9.57 -3.04
CA PHE A 458 13.56 -9.76 -3.82
C PHE A 458 14.69 -10.35 -2.98
N ASP A 459 14.94 -9.82 -1.78
CA ASP A 459 15.96 -10.33 -0.83
C ASP A 459 15.74 -11.78 -0.43
N SER A 460 14.48 -12.19 -0.33
CA SER A 460 14.11 -13.57 -0.06
C SER A 460 14.25 -14.52 -1.26
N GLY A 461 14.83 -14.07 -2.38
CA GLY A 461 14.91 -14.83 -3.63
C GLY A 461 13.56 -14.96 -4.33
N GLY A 462 12.66 -13.99 -4.15
CA GLY A 462 11.34 -13.96 -4.77
C GLY A 462 10.28 -14.78 -4.03
N ASN A 463 10.38 -14.97 -2.71
CA ASN A 463 9.39 -15.68 -1.91
C ASN A 463 8.18 -14.77 -1.55
N PRO A 464 6.98 -15.02 -2.12
CA PRO A 464 5.80 -14.18 -1.84
C PRO A 464 5.35 -14.20 -0.39
N ALA A 465 5.64 -15.26 0.36
CA ALA A 465 5.29 -15.39 1.78
C ALA A 465 5.97 -14.32 2.64
N VAL A 466 7.21 -13.95 2.31
CA VAL A 466 7.96 -12.90 3.03
C VAL A 466 7.29 -11.54 2.85
N ALA A 467 6.93 -11.20 1.60
CA ALA A 467 6.19 -9.98 1.29
C ALA A 467 4.80 -9.97 1.94
N ALA A 468 4.08 -11.10 1.88
CA ALA A 468 2.74 -11.25 2.45
C ALA A 468 2.75 -11.09 3.98
N LYS A 469 3.73 -11.69 4.67
CA LYS A 469 3.95 -11.53 6.11
C LYS A 469 4.21 -10.06 6.45
N TYR A 470 5.15 -9.43 5.75
CA TYR A 470 5.45 -8.00 5.93
C TYR A 470 4.24 -7.09 5.66
N LEU A 471 3.41 -7.38 4.66
CA LEU A 471 2.24 -6.56 4.34
C LEU A 471 0.99 -6.89 5.20
N GLY A 472 0.96 -8.02 5.88
CA GLY A 472 -0.26 -8.50 6.57
C GLY A 472 -1.36 -8.87 5.58
N ASN A 473 -0.95 -9.48 4.46
CA ASN A 473 -1.79 -9.94 3.35
C ASN A 473 -1.65 -11.46 3.18
N THR A 474 -2.51 -12.06 2.35
CA THR A 474 -2.23 -13.39 1.80
C THR A 474 -1.22 -13.28 0.66
N GLU A 475 -0.53 -14.37 0.34
CA GLU A 475 0.41 -14.43 -0.79
C GLU A 475 -0.25 -14.00 -2.10
N THR A 476 -1.45 -14.50 -2.39
CA THR A 476 -2.23 -14.11 -3.57
C THR A 476 -2.45 -12.60 -3.65
N VAL A 477 -2.73 -11.94 -2.53
CA VAL A 477 -2.95 -10.49 -2.48
C VAL A 477 -1.64 -9.72 -2.65
N ALA A 478 -0.53 -10.23 -2.10
CA ALA A 478 0.80 -9.65 -2.29
C ALA A 478 1.22 -9.71 -3.77
N ILE A 479 1.14 -10.91 -4.37
CA ILE A 479 1.45 -11.17 -5.79
C ILE A 479 0.62 -10.28 -6.70
N LYS A 480 -0.70 -10.23 -6.49
CA LYS A 480 -1.60 -9.52 -7.43
C LYS A 480 -1.49 -8.00 -7.35
N ASN A 481 -1.30 -7.45 -6.14
CA ASN A 481 -1.51 -6.02 -5.91
C ASN A 481 -0.25 -5.23 -5.54
N TYR A 482 0.85 -5.91 -5.18
CA TYR A 482 2.07 -5.25 -4.68
C TYR A 482 3.32 -5.62 -5.49
N LEU A 483 3.39 -6.84 -6.02
CA LEU A 483 4.52 -7.29 -6.82
C LEU A 483 4.21 -7.02 -8.31
N PRO A 484 4.97 -6.18 -9.03
CA PRO A 484 4.83 -5.99 -10.47
C PRO A 484 4.98 -7.33 -11.21
N LYS A 485 4.14 -7.60 -12.20
CA LYS A 485 4.19 -8.86 -12.97
C LYS A 485 5.51 -9.01 -13.72
N GLU A 486 6.00 -7.88 -14.17
CA GLU A 486 7.27 -7.65 -14.86
C GLU A 486 8.43 -8.18 -14.02
N LEU A 487 8.50 -7.79 -12.74
CA LEU A 487 9.52 -8.29 -11.82
C LEU A 487 9.32 -9.77 -11.49
N GLN A 488 8.07 -10.21 -11.33
CA GLN A 488 7.77 -11.62 -11.06
C GLN A 488 8.34 -12.51 -12.17
N LEU A 489 8.03 -12.20 -13.42
CA LEU A 489 8.52 -12.94 -14.58
C LEU A 489 10.04 -12.98 -14.61
N ALA A 490 10.69 -11.83 -14.43
CA ALA A 490 12.14 -11.75 -14.52
C ALA A 490 12.84 -12.55 -13.40
N VAL A 491 12.37 -12.42 -12.15
CA VAL A 491 12.90 -13.19 -11.00
C VAL A 491 12.59 -14.69 -11.13
N TYR A 492 11.39 -15.06 -11.59
CA TYR A 492 11.05 -16.47 -11.77
C TYR A 492 11.82 -17.12 -12.92
N ASN A 493 12.03 -16.42 -14.03
CA ASN A 493 12.91 -16.87 -15.11
C ASN A 493 14.34 -17.08 -14.60
N GLN A 494 14.86 -16.15 -13.81
CA GLN A 494 16.18 -16.29 -13.18
C GLN A 494 16.25 -17.53 -12.27
N ARG A 495 15.20 -17.81 -11.48
CA ARG A 495 15.14 -19.01 -10.62
C ARG A 495 15.10 -20.30 -11.43
N ILE A 496 14.31 -20.33 -12.50
CA ILE A 496 14.22 -21.50 -13.39
C ILE A 496 15.58 -21.75 -14.03
N ARG A 497 16.23 -20.72 -14.58
CA ARG A 497 17.59 -20.83 -15.15
C ARG A 497 18.61 -21.32 -14.13
N ARG A 498 18.60 -20.74 -12.92
CA ARG A 498 19.49 -21.20 -11.84
C ARG A 498 19.26 -22.66 -11.49
N PHE A 499 18.00 -23.08 -11.38
CA PHE A 499 17.67 -24.48 -11.10
C PHE A 499 18.14 -25.41 -12.22
N GLN A 500 17.89 -25.06 -13.48
CA GLN A 500 18.37 -25.80 -14.65
C GLN A 500 19.91 -25.90 -14.63
N ASN A 501 20.62 -24.81 -14.35
CA ASN A 501 22.07 -24.81 -14.29
C ASN A 501 22.63 -25.63 -13.11
N VAL A 502 21.90 -25.75 -12.00
CA VAL A 502 22.25 -26.69 -10.91
C VAL A 502 22.11 -28.13 -11.39
N LEU A 503 21.04 -28.47 -12.11
CA LEU A 503 20.84 -29.82 -12.65
C LEU A 503 21.90 -30.17 -13.70
N ILE A 504 22.18 -29.25 -14.62
CA ILE A 504 23.23 -29.42 -15.64
C ILE A 504 24.57 -29.61 -14.95
N ALA A 505 24.92 -28.74 -13.99
CA ALA A 505 26.18 -28.88 -13.24
C ALA A 505 26.26 -30.25 -12.59
N SER A 506 25.21 -30.69 -11.89
CA SER A 506 25.14 -31.97 -11.20
C SER A 506 25.30 -33.17 -12.15
N ALA A 507 24.58 -33.17 -13.27
CA ALA A 507 24.61 -34.23 -14.27
C ALA A 507 25.97 -34.32 -14.99
N THR A 508 26.62 -33.18 -15.18
CA THR A 508 27.91 -33.07 -15.87
C THR A 508 29.11 -33.01 -14.92
N ASN A 509 28.89 -33.20 -13.61
CA ASN A 509 29.95 -33.09 -12.62
C ASN A 509 31.10 -34.07 -12.92
N ARG A 510 32.33 -33.52 -13.03
CA ARG A 510 33.56 -34.26 -13.39
C ARG A 510 33.52 -34.88 -14.79
N LYS A 511 32.68 -34.37 -15.68
CA LYS A 511 32.70 -34.72 -17.10
C LYS A 511 33.54 -33.70 -17.87
N ASP A 512 34.24 -34.21 -18.87
CA ASP A 512 35.02 -33.48 -19.86
C ASP A 512 34.20 -32.40 -20.59
N TYR A 513 32.90 -32.64 -20.83
CA TYR A 513 32.01 -31.67 -21.49
C TYR A 513 31.30 -30.68 -20.53
N GLN A 514 31.66 -30.64 -19.25
CA GLN A 514 30.98 -29.79 -18.24
C GLN A 514 31.05 -28.29 -18.56
N ILE A 515 32.21 -27.80 -19.03
CA ILE A 515 32.41 -26.41 -19.45
C ILE A 515 31.44 -26.04 -20.57
N LYS A 516 31.37 -26.91 -21.60
CA LYS A 516 30.47 -26.74 -22.75
C LYS A 516 29.00 -26.81 -22.35
N ALA A 517 28.63 -27.73 -21.46
CA ALA A 517 27.25 -27.90 -21.02
C ALA A 517 26.72 -26.73 -20.18
N LEU A 518 27.60 -26.09 -19.40
CA LEU A 518 27.27 -24.92 -18.59
C LEU A 518 27.49 -23.59 -19.32
N ASP A 519 27.88 -23.63 -20.60
CA ASP A 519 28.19 -22.46 -21.43
C ASP A 519 29.22 -21.52 -20.78
N LEU A 520 30.30 -22.10 -20.25
CA LEU A 520 31.39 -21.36 -19.60
C LEU A 520 32.58 -21.24 -20.56
N LYS A 521 33.35 -20.15 -20.44
CA LYS A 521 34.46 -19.83 -21.35
C LYS A 521 35.66 -20.72 -21.15
N ASP A 522 36.02 -20.97 -19.89
CA ASP A 522 37.24 -21.67 -19.52
C ASP A 522 37.14 -22.39 -18.17
N GLU A 523 38.21 -23.10 -17.81
CA GLU A 523 38.29 -23.86 -16.57
C GLU A 523 38.36 -22.98 -15.32
N LYS A 524 38.83 -21.73 -15.45
CA LYS A 524 38.85 -20.75 -14.36
C LYS A 524 37.42 -20.34 -14.01
N GLU A 525 36.61 -20.03 -15.02
CA GLU A 525 35.20 -19.70 -14.86
C GLU A 525 34.40 -20.88 -14.31
N LEU A 526 34.70 -22.11 -14.75
CA LEU A 526 34.14 -23.32 -14.14
C LEU A 526 34.47 -23.41 -12.65
N LYS A 527 35.74 -23.27 -12.25
CA LYS A 527 36.13 -23.32 -10.83
C LYS A 527 35.41 -22.24 -10.01
N GLU A 528 35.35 -21.00 -10.50
CA GLU A 528 34.64 -19.92 -9.82
C GLU A 528 33.13 -20.19 -9.70
N TYR A 529 32.50 -20.70 -10.76
CA TYR A 529 31.10 -21.05 -10.79
C TYR A 529 30.77 -22.16 -9.78
N LEU A 530 31.56 -23.25 -9.77
CA LEU A 530 31.37 -24.36 -8.84
C LEU A 530 31.61 -23.95 -7.38
N LEU A 531 32.60 -23.09 -7.09
CA LEU A 531 32.80 -22.51 -5.75
C LEU A 531 31.60 -21.68 -5.29
N LYS A 532 31.01 -20.88 -6.19
CA LYS A 532 29.77 -20.14 -5.91
C LYS A 532 28.60 -21.10 -5.68
N LEU A 533 28.52 -22.19 -6.44
CA LEU A 533 27.47 -23.20 -6.28
C LEU A 533 27.60 -23.95 -4.95
N ASP A 534 28.81 -24.29 -4.53
CA ASP A 534 29.09 -24.94 -3.23
C ASP A 534 28.61 -24.10 -2.06
N LYS A 535 28.83 -22.79 -2.12
CA LYS A 535 28.33 -21.86 -1.10
C LYS A 535 26.80 -21.74 -1.09
N ARG A 536 26.16 -21.82 -2.26
CA ARG A 536 24.72 -21.57 -2.42
C ARG A 536 23.86 -22.82 -2.23
N VAL A 537 24.33 -23.97 -2.70
CA VAL A 537 23.62 -25.26 -2.73
C VAL A 537 24.62 -26.37 -2.37
N PRO A 538 24.95 -26.57 -1.08
CA PRO A 538 26.05 -27.46 -0.65
C PRO A 538 25.99 -28.91 -1.16
N HIS A 539 24.79 -29.39 -1.53
CA HIS A 539 24.55 -30.77 -1.98
C HIS A 539 24.31 -30.89 -3.49
N TRP A 540 24.57 -29.85 -4.29
CA TRP A 540 24.25 -29.86 -5.72
C TRP A 540 24.85 -31.06 -6.49
N ARG A 541 26.03 -31.55 -6.08
CA ARG A 541 26.73 -32.67 -6.73
C ARG A 541 25.99 -34.00 -6.63
N THR A 542 25.07 -34.16 -5.68
CA THR A 542 24.29 -35.39 -5.49
C THR A 542 22.84 -35.25 -5.95
N VAL A 543 22.37 -34.04 -6.26
CA VAL A 543 20.98 -33.76 -6.62
C VAL A 543 20.46 -34.68 -7.72
N VAL A 544 21.19 -34.83 -8.84
CA VAL A 544 20.73 -35.71 -9.93
C VAL A 544 20.71 -37.16 -9.47
N LYS A 545 21.74 -37.63 -8.76
CA LYS A 545 21.77 -39.01 -8.23
C LYS A 545 20.65 -39.29 -7.24
N GLU A 546 20.28 -38.32 -6.41
CA GLU A 546 19.15 -38.43 -5.46
C GLU A 546 17.81 -38.43 -6.19
N LEU A 547 17.63 -37.56 -7.19
CA LEU A 547 16.44 -37.57 -8.05
C LEU A 547 16.31 -38.88 -8.84
N SER A 548 17.42 -39.46 -9.29
CA SER A 548 17.48 -40.76 -9.98
C SER A 548 17.30 -41.96 -9.04
N LYS A 549 17.63 -41.84 -7.75
CA LYS A 549 17.42 -42.90 -6.75
C LYS A 549 15.95 -43.03 -6.36
N ASP A 550 15.20 -41.94 -6.37
CA ASP A 550 13.78 -41.90 -5.98
C ASP A 550 12.87 -42.65 -6.98
N SER A 551 13.35 -43.00 -8.18
CA SER A 551 12.62 -43.85 -9.15
C SER A 551 12.78 -45.36 -8.92
N SER A 552 13.88 -45.82 -8.31
CA SER A 552 14.21 -47.25 -8.21
C SER A 552 14.00 -47.87 -6.81
N THR A 553 13.84 -47.08 -5.74
CA THR A 553 13.76 -47.62 -4.36
C THR A 553 12.43 -47.40 -3.62
N ARG A 554 11.38 -46.91 -4.28
CA ARG A 554 10.02 -46.82 -3.69
C ARG A 554 9.10 -47.96 -4.18
N MET A 555 9.47 -49.19 -3.87
CA MET A 555 8.48 -50.26 -3.70
C MET A 555 8.07 -50.25 -2.21
N ASN A 556 6.76 -50.22 -1.92
CA ASN A 556 6.14 -50.36 -0.58
C ASN A 556 5.86 -49.13 0.31
N ARG A 557 5.70 -47.92 -0.25
CA ARG A 557 4.72 -46.97 0.32
C ARG A 557 3.66 -46.73 -0.73
N SER A 558 2.38 -46.90 -0.38
CA SER A 558 1.26 -46.60 -1.27
C SER A 558 1.53 -45.27 -1.96
N LYS A 559 1.82 -45.33 -3.27
CA LYS A 559 2.20 -44.16 -4.06
C LYS A 559 1.06 -43.16 -3.93
N LYS A 560 1.25 -42.13 -3.11
CA LYS A 560 0.38 -40.96 -3.13
C LYS A 560 0.70 -40.20 -4.42
N VAL A 561 0.07 -40.64 -5.50
CA VAL A 561 0.06 -39.91 -6.76
C VAL A 561 -0.70 -38.62 -6.48
N THR A 562 0.01 -37.50 -6.45
CA THR A 562 -0.60 -36.18 -6.30
C THR A 562 -0.91 -35.68 -7.71
N LEU A 563 -2.18 -35.77 -8.12
CA LEU A 563 -2.62 -35.26 -9.41
C LEU A 563 -2.93 -33.75 -9.28
N ASN A 564 -2.13 -32.90 -9.92
CA ASN A 564 -2.46 -31.47 -10.02
C ASN A 564 -3.48 -31.27 -11.15
N ILE A 565 -4.71 -30.92 -10.76
CA ILE A 565 -5.85 -30.82 -11.68
C ILE A 565 -6.09 -29.36 -12.04
N CYS A 566 -5.99 -29.05 -13.33
CA CYS A 566 -6.48 -27.80 -13.93
C CYS A 566 -7.53 -28.12 -15.01
N PRO A 567 -8.35 -27.14 -15.44
CA PRO A 567 -9.37 -27.36 -16.45
C PRO A 567 -8.84 -27.99 -17.75
N GLU A 568 -7.64 -27.60 -18.19
CA GLU A 568 -7.00 -28.10 -19.41
C GLU A 568 -6.63 -29.59 -19.30
N ASN A 569 -6.04 -30.01 -18.17
CA ASN A 569 -5.73 -31.42 -17.92
C ASN A 569 -7.01 -32.27 -17.86
N VAL A 570 -8.09 -31.72 -17.28
CA VAL A 570 -9.40 -32.40 -17.27
C VAL A 570 -9.95 -32.56 -18.70
N ALA A 571 -9.80 -31.54 -19.55
CA ALA A 571 -10.25 -31.62 -20.94
C ALA A 571 -9.51 -32.73 -21.71
N VAL A 572 -8.18 -32.84 -21.53
CA VAL A 572 -7.37 -33.92 -22.12
C VAL A 572 -7.77 -35.28 -21.57
N MET A 573 -7.91 -35.43 -20.26
CA MET A 573 -8.35 -36.69 -19.63
C MET A 573 -9.75 -37.12 -20.10
N LYS A 574 -10.69 -36.17 -20.28
CA LYS A 574 -12.01 -36.42 -20.86
C LYS A 574 -11.91 -36.87 -22.32
N ALA A 575 -11.05 -36.23 -23.12
CA ALA A 575 -10.80 -36.65 -24.51
C ALA A 575 -10.24 -38.09 -24.58
N CYS A 576 -9.29 -38.43 -23.70
CA CYS A 576 -8.76 -39.80 -23.58
C CYS A 576 -9.86 -40.79 -23.21
N TYR A 577 -10.74 -40.44 -22.27
CA TYR A 577 -11.87 -41.28 -21.87
C TYR A 577 -12.83 -41.55 -23.03
N VAL A 578 -13.22 -40.51 -23.80
CA VAL A 578 -14.10 -40.67 -24.96
C VAL A 578 -13.44 -41.54 -26.03
N LYS A 579 -12.18 -41.27 -26.36
CA LYS A 579 -11.42 -42.04 -27.36
C LYS A 579 -11.21 -43.50 -26.95
N GLN A 580 -10.96 -43.78 -25.67
CA GLN A 580 -10.89 -45.14 -25.16
C GLN A 580 -12.25 -45.84 -25.22
N THR A 581 -13.34 -45.14 -24.90
CA THR A 581 -14.70 -45.67 -25.00
C THR A 581 -15.05 -46.05 -26.44
N GLU A 582 -14.68 -45.22 -27.42
CA GLU A 582 -14.84 -45.53 -28.84
C GLU A 582 -14.02 -46.76 -29.28
N ARG A 583 -12.79 -46.89 -28.76
CA ARG A 583 -11.93 -48.06 -29.01
C ARG A 583 -12.52 -49.33 -28.43
N ASP A 584 -13.05 -49.27 -27.22
CA ASP A 584 -13.70 -50.40 -26.56
C ASP A 584 -14.95 -50.85 -27.34
N ILE A 585 -15.76 -49.90 -27.86
CA ILE A 585 -16.91 -50.20 -28.73
C ILE A 585 -16.48 -50.86 -30.05
N LYS A 586 -15.38 -50.40 -30.65
CA LYS A 586 -14.82 -50.95 -31.90
C LYS A 586 -13.93 -52.17 -31.70
N ASN A 587 -13.77 -52.64 -30.46
CA ASN A 587 -12.90 -53.75 -30.08
C ASN A 587 -11.41 -53.58 -30.50
N ILE A 588 -10.95 -52.33 -30.55
CA ILE A 588 -9.58 -51.96 -30.93
C ILE A 588 -8.71 -51.93 -29.67
N LYS A 589 -7.75 -52.87 -29.57
CA LYS A 589 -6.80 -52.93 -28.46
C LYS A 589 -5.48 -52.29 -28.87
N ILE A 590 -5.21 -51.10 -28.33
CA ILE A 590 -3.94 -50.38 -28.48
C ILE A 590 -3.41 -50.15 -27.06
N GLU A 591 -2.13 -50.46 -26.85
CA GLU A 591 -1.44 -50.22 -25.58
C GLU A 591 -0.78 -48.84 -25.63
N ASP A 592 -1.42 -47.85 -25.02
CA ASP A 592 -0.95 -46.47 -24.95
C ASP A 592 -1.44 -45.75 -23.68
N CYS A 593 -0.97 -44.52 -23.47
CA CYS A 593 -1.32 -43.70 -22.31
C CYS A 593 -2.77 -43.19 -22.31
N ILE A 594 -3.52 -43.36 -23.42
CA ILE A 594 -4.94 -42.95 -23.49
C ILE A 594 -5.78 -43.81 -22.55
N LYS A 595 -5.51 -45.12 -22.49
CA LYS A 595 -6.20 -46.03 -21.57
C LYS A 595 -5.95 -45.67 -20.11
N ASP A 596 -4.71 -45.34 -19.75
CA ASP A 596 -4.36 -44.96 -18.37
C ASP A 596 -5.00 -43.63 -17.96
N LEU A 597 -4.96 -42.61 -18.82
CA LEU A 597 -5.59 -41.31 -18.56
C LEU A 597 -7.12 -41.40 -18.51
N SER A 598 -7.73 -42.30 -19.29
CA SER A 598 -9.15 -42.66 -19.20
C SER A 598 -9.51 -43.20 -17.81
N HIS A 599 -8.71 -44.13 -17.27
CA HIS A 599 -8.92 -44.67 -15.94
C HIS A 599 -8.74 -43.61 -14.84
N VAL A 600 -7.77 -42.70 -14.99
CA VAL A 600 -7.57 -41.58 -14.06
C VAL A 600 -8.78 -40.64 -14.07
N TYR A 601 -9.33 -40.31 -15.25
CA TYR A 601 -10.54 -39.50 -15.38
C TYR A 601 -11.74 -40.12 -14.65
N LEU A 602 -11.98 -41.41 -14.89
CA LEU A 602 -13.08 -42.15 -14.27
C LEU A 602 -12.91 -42.24 -12.75
N GLY A 603 -11.68 -42.51 -12.30
CA GLY A 603 -11.31 -42.53 -10.88
C GLY A 603 -11.56 -41.19 -10.20
N LEU A 604 -11.23 -40.08 -10.88
CA LEU A 604 -11.45 -38.72 -10.38
C LEU A 604 -12.95 -38.42 -10.20
N ILE A 605 -13.77 -38.71 -11.20
CA ILE A 605 -15.23 -38.52 -11.14
C ILE A 605 -15.83 -39.39 -10.02
N THR A 606 -15.40 -40.65 -9.94
CA THR A 606 -15.89 -41.60 -8.94
C THR A 606 -15.51 -41.17 -7.52
N TYR A 607 -14.29 -40.68 -7.35
CA TYR A 607 -13.83 -40.12 -6.07
C TYR A 607 -14.68 -38.93 -5.64
N LEU A 608 -14.98 -38.00 -6.56
CA LEU A 608 -15.78 -36.81 -6.25
C LEU A 608 -17.25 -37.09 -5.98
N LYS A 609 -17.82 -38.13 -6.61
CA LYS A 609 -19.16 -38.62 -6.25
C LYS A 609 -19.19 -39.12 -4.80
N LYS A 610 -18.12 -39.76 -4.33
CA LYS A 610 -17.99 -40.25 -2.94
C LYS A 610 -17.54 -39.16 -1.95
N ASN A 611 -16.78 -38.17 -2.41
CA ASN A 611 -16.17 -37.12 -1.59
C ASN A 611 -16.42 -35.74 -2.25
N PRO A 612 -17.61 -35.14 -2.05
CA PRO A 612 -17.98 -33.92 -2.75
C PRO A 612 -17.12 -32.71 -2.34
N ASP A 613 -16.34 -32.17 -3.27
CA ASP A 613 -15.58 -30.92 -3.12
C ASP A 613 -16.05 -29.87 -4.13
N ARG A 614 -16.55 -28.73 -3.63
CA ARG A 614 -17.13 -27.65 -4.45
C ARG A 614 -16.10 -26.97 -5.36
N ARG A 615 -14.83 -26.88 -4.95
CA ARG A 615 -13.76 -26.27 -5.74
C ARG A 615 -13.31 -27.23 -6.83
N LEU A 616 -13.12 -28.51 -6.51
CA LEU A 616 -12.70 -29.53 -7.47
C LEU A 616 -13.80 -29.76 -8.53
N ASN A 617 -15.07 -29.83 -8.12
CA ASN A 617 -16.21 -29.93 -9.06
C ASN A 617 -16.26 -28.75 -10.04
N ARG A 618 -15.96 -27.51 -9.58
CA ARG A 618 -15.88 -26.35 -10.48
C ARG A 618 -14.73 -26.45 -11.49
N THR A 619 -13.58 -26.99 -11.08
CA THR A 619 -12.45 -27.20 -11.98
C THR A 619 -12.78 -28.25 -13.04
N ILE A 620 -13.44 -29.34 -12.64
CA ILE A 620 -13.86 -30.38 -13.57
C ILE A 620 -14.90 -29.84 -14.56
N LEU A 621 -15.98 -29.21 -14.07
CA LEU A 621 -17.00 -28.63 -14.95
C LEU A 621 -16.42 -27.61 -15.94
N LYS A 622 -15.39 -26.86 -15.55
CA LYS A 622 -14.67 -25.97 -16.48
C LYS A 622 -13.88 -26.75 -17.52
N GLY A 623 -13.23 -27.83 -17.13
CA GLY A 623 -12.49 -28.70 -18.06
C GLY A 623 -13.39 -29.47 -19.01
N GLU A 624 -14.53 -29.98 -18.51
CA GLU A 624 -15.54 -30.61 -19.35
C GLU A 624 -16.10 -29.64 -20.39
N LYS A 625 -16.40 -28.40 -19.98
CA LYS A 625 -16.80 -27.32 -20.89
C LYS A 625 -15.71 -26.95 -21.90
N LEU A 626 -14.44 -26.93 -21.48
CA LEU A 626 -13.30 -26.67 -22.37
C LEU A 626 -13.14 -27.78 -23.42
N TYR A 627 -13.39 -29.02 -23.05
CA TYR A 627 -13.47 -30.12 -24.00
C TYR A 627 -14.64 -29.91 -24.97
N ASP A 628 -15.84 -29.62 -24.45
CA ASP A 628 -17.05 -29.46 -25.26
C ASP A 628 -16.91 -28.28 -26.26
N SER A 629 -16.26 -27.19 -25.86
CA SER A 629 -16.03 -26.01 -26.72
C SER A 629 -14.96 -26.22 -27.80
N ASN A 630 -14.06 -27.19 -27.63
CA ASN A 630 -12.92 -27.45 -28.52
C ASN A 630 -13.01 -28.83 -29.18
N THR A 631 -14.21 -29.37 -29.35
CA THR A 631 -14.50 -30.75 -29.77
C THR A 631 -13.84 -31.15 -31.10
N ASN A 632 -13.44 -30.19 -31.95
CA ASN A 632 -12.69 -30.47 -33.19
C ASN A 632 -11.15 -30.48 -33.07
N ASN A 633 -10.55 -30.06 -31.95
CA ASN A 633 -9.08 -29.96 -31.81
C ASN A 633 -8.43 -31.09 -31.00
N TYR A 634 -9.15 -31.75 -30.10
CA TYR A 634 -8.53 -32.76 -29.21
C TYR A 634 -8.45 -34.18 -29.80
N LEU A 635 -9.25 -34.49 -30.84
CA LEU A 635 -9.17 -35.79 -31.54
C LEU A 635 -7.84 -35.97 -32.30
N GLN A 636 -7.17 -34.86 -32.67
CA GLN A 636 -5.90 -34.84 -33.39
C GLN A 636 -4.65 -34.83 -32.50
N VAL A 637 -4.80 -34.74 -31.17
CA VAL A 637 -3.63 -34.73 -30.28
C VAL A 637 -3.03 -36.14 -30.21
N GLN A 638 -1.91 -36.36 -30.90
CA GLN A 638 -1.06 -37.52 -30.70
C GLN A 638 -0.38 -37.40 -29.33
N ILE A 639 -0.84 -38.18 -28.36
CA ILE A 639 -0.16 -38.30 -27.06
C ILE A 639 0.89 -39.39 -27.22
N ILE A 640 2.12 -38.98 -27.53
CA ILE A 640 3.26 -39.89 -27.68
C ILE A 640 3.88 -40.09 -26.29
N LYS A 641 4.07 -41.35 -25.91
CA LYS A 641 4.88 -41.70 -24.74
C LYS A 641 6.33 -41.35 -25.09
N GLN A 642 6.91 -40.34 -24.45
CA GLN A 642 8.36 -40.20 -24.44
C GLN A 642 8.91 -41.35 -23.60
N GLU A 643 9.54 -42.33 -24.25
CA GLU A 643 10.35 -43.32 -23.56
C GLU A 643 11.69 -42.68 -23.21
N ASP A 644 12.11 -42.88 -21.96
CA ASP A 644 13.35 -42.34 -21.37
C ASP A 644 14.61 -42.85 -22.09
#